data_AF-A0A6M1U1K9-F1
#
_entry.id   AF-A0A6M1U1K9-F1
#
_cell.length_a   1.000
_cell.length_b   1.000
_cell.length_c   1.000
_cell.angle_alpha   90.00
_cell.angle_beta   90.00
_cell.angle_gamma   90.00
#
_symmetry.space_group_name_H-M   'P 1'
#
loop_
_entity.id
_entity.type
_entity.pdbx_description
1 polymer ?
#
loop_
_entity_poly.entity_id
_entity_poly.type
_entity_poly.pdbx_seq_one_letter_code
_entity_poly.pdbx_strand_id
1 'polypeptide(L)'
;MKRFLTCLLVAGLAISGVVPGSYTARLFGPSVQAAQTVKQRDAASVRKPIHQSIFFNDYQVVGLGENGWNWVKNDEFILPPQTPLDIDILQTTYGKHGTTVNRKKVLLDGAELTEYRSEITSAASPLEWRVPRFSIPANRLTPGSHLLTFIVEDGASQSSTVNVRFLVQQGNEVTVYGGTDTTGMIIPSGSTEKILAQSGSKNFLAEEQGSWKLVEKSTGRTMKVMFGPKFNTGTLKTGSYEVSFLPKRDDATEWKITVEVGVPPVYSLLNGNKQQLFPGQKITAATVPGTITFYADVPGNWSVSGTSQTAAAAQTFDVMIPELLRGMTITVSYVPEGGDESDPVNVQVDVPPGNVNWCDPGKAMAEMDILTRTNAASSYVREKEDLRTSDTLLDIYQAPLNEIWIATAADHFERGGISDAEEGPGIWAVNNVIADESRLNWDHTALNLASFDAGTYKVKYISKQDPALQWCGSVRIIEDKPPIQSAPSCEAGESGPAPDLLPLRLTAKNGTDLVDGGTITISDPDELEAYSALRLTANHVEKYGTKRIKKGSDSDRRYYTVPDVRWEYGQTNFGKKIYYDGATIFSDNRVELLFNGTVIQEMTPRLDGGSDTLNLQKWIERNDSKPGTYTLRITHDLSYVDCDVRQHGNAYEKDVKTVTKTQTFTTSIELKK
;
A
#
# COMPACT_ATOMS: atom_id res chain seq x y z
N MET A 1 -45.88 -39.87 78.06
CA MET A 1 -45.92 -40.94 79.08
C MET A 1 -44.96 -42.04 78.65
N LYS A 2 -44.00 -42.41 79.52
CA LYS A 2 -43.33 -43.72 79.72
C LYS A 2 -43.25 -44.68 78.50
N ARG A 3 -42.16 -45.35 78.11
CA ARG A 3 -40.82 -45.69 78.65
C ARG A 3 -40.09 -46.51 77.54
N PHE A 4 -38.75 -46.44 77.48
CA PHE A 4 -37.70 -47.48 77.21
C PHE A 4 -37.97 -48.64 76.22
N LEU A 5 -37.02 -49.22 75.46
CA LEU A 5 -35.65 -49.71 75.73
C LEU A 5 -35.12 -50.26 74.35
N THR A 6 -34.00 -49.83 73.75
CA THR A 6 -32.61 -50.33 73.83
C THR A 6 -32.36 -51.84 73.58
N CYS A 7 -31.59 -52.18 72.52
CA CYS A 7 -30.46 -53.14 72.44
C CYS A 7 -29.96 -53.27 70.97
N LEU A 8 -28.79 -52.73 70.59
CA LEU A 8 -27.44 -53.35 70.56
C LEU A 8 -27.32 -54.60 69.66
N LEU A 9 -26.72 -54.53 68.46
CA LEU A 9 -25.28 -54.59 68.08
C LEU A 9 -24.72 -56.03 68.06
N VAL A 10 -24.40 -56.55 66.86
CA VAL A 10 -23.23 -57.43 66.65
C VAL A 10 -22.64 -57.11 65.28
N ALA A 11 -21.38 -56.69 65.30
CA ALA A 11 -20.49 -56.52 64.17
C ALA A 11 -19.88 -57.87 63.76
N GLY A 12 -19.58 -58.02 62.45
CA GLY A 12 -18.76 -59.09 61.90
C GLY A 12 -18.00 -58.59 60.67
N LEU A 13 -16.73 -58.22 60.88
CA LEU A 13 -15.71 -57.92 59.88
C LEU A 13 -14.99 -59.21 59.45
N ALA A 14 -14.68 -59.35 58.15
CA ALA A 14 -13.47 -59.98 57.55
C ALA A 14 -13.75 -60.21 56.05
N ILE A 15 -13.27 -59.39 55.11
CA ILE A 15 -11.91 -59.30 54.52
C ILE A 15 -11.50 -60.51 53.65
N SER A 16 -11.14 -60.14 52.41
CA SER A 16 -10.24 -60.78 51.43
C SER A 16 -10.80 -61.78 50.41
N GLY A 17 -10.57 -61.42 49.14
CA GLY A 17 -10.78 -62.23 47.94
C GLY A 17 -10.28 -61.45 46.74
N VAL A 18 -9.00 -61.63 46.41
CA VAL A 18 -8.16 -60.88 45.47
C VAL A 18 -8.52 -61.18 43.99
N VAL A 19 -8.45 -60.15 43.15
CA VAL A 19 -8.50 -60.11 41.65
C VAL A 19 -7.26 -60.85 41.09
N PRO A 20 -7.21 -61.60 39.94
CA PRO A 20 -7.57 -61.10 38.59
C PRO A 20 -7.94 -62.15 37.51
N GLY A 21 -8.27 -61.66 36.30
CA GLY A 21 -8.15 -62.42 35.04
C GLY A 21 -9.38 -62.29 34.15
N SER A 22 -9.40 -61.35 33.21
CA SER A 22 -8.84 -61.47 31.84
C SER A 22 -9.89 -61.89 30.81
N TYR A 23 -10.14 -60.96 29.90
CA TYR A 23 -10.76 -61.11 28.58
C TYR A 23 -10.67 -62.52 27.98
N THR A 24 -11.79 -63.04 27.48
CA THR A 24 -11.87 -63.51 26.09
C THR A 24 -13.33 -63.63 25.68
N ALA A 25 -13.65 -62.96 24.57
CA ALA A 25 -14.82 -63.22 23.76
C ALA A 25 -14.84 -64.70 23.37
N ARG A 26 -15.97 -65.38 23.60
CA ARG A 26 -16.28 -66.65 22.93
C ARG A 26 -17.66 -66.58 22.28
N LEU A 27 -17.58 -66.44 20.96
CA LEU A 27 -18.53 -66.92 19.97
C LEU A 27 -19.29 -68.16 20.44
N PHE A 28 -20.62 -68.14 20.35
CA PHE A 28 -21.39 -69.38 20.24
C PHE A 28 -22.48 -69.22 19.19
N GLY A 29 -22.27 -69.95 18.09
CA GLY A 29 -23.35 -70.47 17.25
C GLY A 29 -24.13 -71.58 17.97
N PRO A 30 -25.09 -72.20 17.26
CA PRO A 30 -26.37 -72.63 17.81
C PRO A 30 -26.30 -74.00 18.49
N SER A 31 -27.05 -74.19 19.58
CA SER A 31 -28.09 -75.23 19.70
C SER A 31 -28.48 -75.57 21.16
N VAL A 32 -29.78 -75.87 21.30
CA VAL A 32 -30.47 -76.70 22.31
C VAL A 32 -30.75 -76.16 23.73
N GLN A 33 -31.98 -75.63 23.85
CA GLN A 33 -33.03 -75.96 24.84
C GLN A 33 -32.63 -76.42 26.26
N ALA A 34 -33.10 -75.64 27.25
CA ALA A 34 -33.90 -76.18 28.36
C ALA A 34 -34.76 -75.05 28.95
N ALA A 35 -36.02 -74.96 28.51
CA ALA A 35 -37.04 -74.21 29.22
C ALA A 35 -37.40 -74.98 30.50
N GLN A 36 -37.05 -74.46 31.67
CA GLN A 36 -37.60 -74.94 32.94
C GLN A 36 -38.73 -74.02 33.39
N THR A 37 -39.94 -74.57 33.34
CA THR A 37 -41.20 -73.96 33.77
C THR A 37 -41.26 -73.98 35.30
N VAL A 38 -41.12 -72.83 35.95
CA VAL A 38 -41.42 -72.69 37.38
C VAL A 38 -42.95 -72.68 37.55
N LYS A 39 -43.47 -73.69 38.26
CA LYS A 39 -44.88 -73.75 38.68
C LYS A 39 -45.18 -72.60 39.66
N GLN A 40 -45.92 -71.60 39.20
CA GLN A 40 -46.44 -70.53 40.04
C GLN A 40 -47.89 -70.85 40.40
N ARG A 41 -48.17 -70.94 41.71
CA ARG A 41 -49.51 -71.20 42.28
C ARG A 41 -50.55 -70.22 41.75
N ASP A 42 -51.73 -70.74 41.46
CA ASP A 42 -52.94 -70.01 41.07
C ASP A 42 -53.37 -68.98 42.13
N ALA A 43 -53.17 -67.71 41.78
CA ALA A 43 -54.07 -66.63 42.14
C ALA A 43 -54.44 -65.94 40.83
N ALA A 44 -55.72 -65.62 40.62
CA ALA A 44 -56.18 -64.84 39.47
C ALA A 44 -55.63 -63.40 39.58
N SER A 45 -54.34 -63.21 39.35
CA SER A 45 -53.66 -61.91 39.38
C SER A 45 -53.46 -61.43 37.95
N VAL A 46 -53.98 -60.24 37.64
CA VAL A 46 -53.63 -59.55 36.39
C VAL A 46 -52.12 -59.36 36.37
N ARG A 47 -51.42 -60.07 35.49
CA ARG A 47 -49.97 -59.92 35.32
C ARG A 47 -49.75 -58.65 34.51
N LYS A 48 -49.13 -57.64 35.12
CA LYS A 48 -48.76 -56.40 34.43
C LYS A 48 -47.74 -56.69 33.33
N PRO A 49 -47.67 -55.86 32.27
CA PRO A 49 -46.55 -55.86 31.35
C PRO A 49 -45.18 -55.82 32.05
N ILE A 50 -44.16 -56.45 31.45
CA ILE A 50 -42.80 -56.46 32.00
C ILE A 50 -41.76 -56.23 30.90
N HIS A 51 -40.67 -55.54 31.25
CA HIS A 51 -39.45 -55.47 30.44
C HIS A 51 -38.54 -56.63 30.83
N GLN A 52 -38.46 -57.71 30.05
CA GLN A 52 -37.59 -58.84 30.41
C GLN A 52 -36.11 -58.46 30.39
N SER A 53 -35.68 -57.68 29.39
CA SER A 53 -34.34 -57.13 29.32
C SER A 53 -34.27 -55.89 28.43
N ILE A 54 -33.32 -55.01 28.74
CA ILE A 54 -32.96 -53.83 27.95
C ILE A 54 -31.44 -53.80 27.82
N PHE A 55 -30.94 -53.60 26.60
CA PHE A 55 -29.52 -53.49 26.29
C PHE A 55 -29.21 -52.13 25.67
N PHE A 56 -28.08 -51.53 26.08
CA PHE A 56 -27.48 -50.35 25.47
C PHE A 56 -26.12 -50.73 24.86
N ASN A 57 -25.94 -50.52 23.55
CA ASN A 57 -24.72 -50.86 22.81
C ASN A 57 -24.18 -52.26 23.17
N ASP A 58 -25.08 -53.26 23.15
CA ASP A 58 -24.82 -54.67 23.51
C ASP A 58 -24.58 -54.97 25.01
N TYR A 59 -24.63 -53.98 25.90
CA TYR A 59 -24.56 -54.17 27.35
C TYR A 59 -25.96 -54.23 27.98
N GLN A 60 -26.25 -55.30 28.73
CA GLN A 60 -27.52 -55.43 29.45
C GLN A 60 -27.61 -54.41 30.58
N VAL A 61 -28.50 -53.43 30.46
CA VAL A 61 -28.72 -52.39 31.48
C VAL A 61 -29.85 -52.74 32.45
N VAL A 62 -30.80 -53.56 31.99
CA VAL A 62 -31.89 -54.08 32.81
C VAL A 62 -32.17 -55.54 32.43
N GLY A 63 -32.48 -56.39 33.40
CA GLY A 63 -33.26 -57.60 33.11
C GLY A 63 -33.45 -58.56 34.27
N LEU A 64 -34.24 -59.60 34.02
CA LEU A 64 -34.64 -60.60 35.02
C LEU A 64 -33.61 -61.74 35.07
N GLY A 65 -32.92 -61.89 36.20
CA GLY A 65 -32.04 -63.03 36.51
C GLY A 65 -32.67 -64.00 37.53
N GLU A 66 -31.96 -65.08 37.85
CA GLU A 66 -32.40 -66.12 38.81
C GLU A 66 -32.70 -65.56 40.22
N ASN A 67 -32.09 -64.43 40.59
CA ASN A 67 -32.23 -63.77 41.88
C ASN A 67 -33.13 -62.51 41.85
N GLY A 68 -33.86 -62.26 40.75
CA GLY A 68 -34.71 -61.09 40.57
C GLY A 68 -34.20 -60.10 39.52
N TRP A 69 -34.62 -58.83 39.62
CA TRP A 69 -34.22 -57.81 38.66
C TRP A 69 -32.76 -57.37 38.86
N ASN A 70 -31.97 -57.47 37.81
CA ASN A 70 -30.66 -56.84 37.69
C ASN A 70 -30.83 -55.48 37.02
N TRP A 71 -30.35 -54.43 37.67
CA TRP A 71 -30.30 -53.06 37.16
C TRP A 71 -28.85 -52.59 37.17
N VAL A 72 -28.40 -51.94 36.12
CA VAL A 72 -27.20 -51.10 36.18
C VAL A 72 -27.52 -49.92 37.10
N LYS A 73 -26.65 -49.61 38.08
CA LYS A 73 -26.94 -48.48 38.98
C LYS A 73 -26.93 -47.19 38.17
N ASN A 74 -27.64 -46.20 38.69
CA ASN A 74 -27.60 -44.84 38.16
C ASN A 74 -26.13 -44.43 37.94
N ASP A 75 -25.81 -43.99 36.72
CA ASP A 75 -24.52 -43.44 36.31
C ASP A 75 -23.36 -44.45 36.13
N GLU A 76 -23.64 -45.77 36.09
CA GLU A 76 -22.63 -46.80 35.78
C GLU A 76 -22.47 -47.08 34.27
N PHE A 77 -23.45 -46.71 33.43
CA PHE A 77 -23.30 -46.77 31.96
C PHE A 77 -22.80 -45.42 31.43
N ILE A 78 -21.59 -45.42 30.88
CA ILE A 78 -20.92 -44.24 30.35
C ILE A 78 -20.80 -44.37 28.83
N LEU A 79 -21.43 -43.46 28.10
CA LEU A 79 -21.39 -43.37 26.65
C LEU A 79 -20.25 -42.44 26.22
N PRO A 80 -19.31 -42.89 25.37
CA PRO A 80 -18.26 -42.02 24.84
C PRO A 80 -18.81 -40.87 23.99
N PRO A 81 -18.06 -39.77 23.80
CA PRO A 81 -18.50 -38.64 22.98
C PRO A 81 -18.81 -39.09 21.54
N GLN A 82 -19.78 -38.43 20.90
CA GLN A 82 -20.19 -38.68 19.51
C GLN A 82 -20.63 -40.13 19.19
N THR A 83 -20.90 -40.96 20.21
CA THR A 83 -21.34 -42.35 20.02
C THR A 83 -22.88 -42.42 20.05
N PRO A 84 -23.55 -43.03 19.04
CA PRO A 84 -24.99 -43.25 19.11
C PRO A 84 -25.34 -44.29 20.19
N LEU A 85 -26.56 -44.22 20.71
CA LEU A 85 -27.07 -45.18 21.69
C LEU A 85 -28.01 -46.18 21.01
N ASP A 86 -27.50 -47.37 20.75
CA ASP A 86 -28.23 -48.52 20.22
C ASP A 86 -28.97 -49.23 21.36
N ILE A 87 -30.27 -49.48 21.16
CA ILE A 87 -31.16 -50.01 22.19
C ILE A 87 -31.87 -51.27 21.68
N ASP A 88 -31.73 -52.35 22.44
CA ASP A 88 -32.52 -53.58 22.27
C ASP A 88 -33.44 -53.79 23.47
N ILE A 89 -34.70 -54.16 23.21
CA ILE A 89 -35.69 -54.40 24.26
C ILE A 89 -36.36 -55.75 24.02
N LEU A 90 -36.44 -56.54 25.10
CA LEU A 90 -37.28 -57.71 25.18
C LEU A 90 -38.35 -57.45 26.24
N GLN A 91 -39.62 -57.49 25.86
CA GLN A 91 -40.74 -57.17 26.75
C GLN A 91 -41.88 -58.17 26.58
N THR A 92 -42.65 -58.38 27.64
CA THR A 92 -43.77 -59.34 27.67
C THR A 92 -45.04 -58.66 28.17
N THR A 93 -46.14 -58.86 27.45
CA THR A 93 -47.48 -58.50 27.93
C THR A 93 -48.36 -59.74 28.09
N TYR A 94 -49.37 -59.63 28.95
CA TYR A 94 -50.27 -60.73 29.29
C TYR A 94 -51.70 -60.35 28.90
N GLY A 95 -52.18 -60.83 27.76
CA GLY A 95 -53.55 -60.56 27.31
C GLY A 95 -54.57 -61.45 28.00
N LYS A 96 -55.80 -60.92 28.15
CA LYS A 96 -56.98 -61.69 28.54
C LYS A 96 -57.91 -61.81 27.34
N HIS A 97 -58.12 -63.04 26.87
CA HIS A 97 -59.05 -63.45 25.81
C HIS A 97 -58.70 -62.98 24.38
N GLY A 98 -58.29 -63.93 23.53
CA GLY A 98 -58.29 -63.82 22.07
C GLY A 98 -57.14 -63.02 21.45
N THR A 99 -56.82 -61.84 22.00
CA THR A 99 -55.85 -60.92 21.42
C THR A 99 -55.06 -60.17 22.50
N THR A 100 -53.74 -60.29 22.47
CA THR A 100 -52.79 -59.55 23.31
C THR A 100 -52.15 -58.43 22.50
N VAL A 101 -52.14 -57.22 23.07
CA VAL A 101 -51.47 -56.04 22.51
C VAL A 101 -50.23 -55.71 23.35
N ASN A 102 -49.16 -55.29 22.71
CA ASN A 102 -47.93 -54.82 23.35
C ASN A 102 -47.48 -53.50 22.70
N ARG A 103 -47.51 -52.41 23.48
CA ARG A 103 -47.14 -51.06 23.05
C ARG A 103 -45.84 -50.63 23.72
N LYS A 104 -44.94 -50.04 22.96
CA LYS A 104 -43.70 -49.41 23.43
C LYS A 104 -43.79 -47.89 23.32
N LYS A 105 -43.40 -47.18 24.38
CA LYS A 105 -43.04 -45.75 24.37
C LYS A 105 -41.69 -45.53 25.03
N VAL A 106 -40.92 -44.56 24.53
CA VAL A 106 -39.59 -44.21 25.04
C VAL A 106 -39.54 -42.70 25.26
N LEU A 107 -39.09 -42.27 26.44
CA LEU A 107 -38.84 -40.86 26.73
C LEU A 107 -37.36 -40.65 27.03
N LEU A 108 -36.78 -39.58 26.51
CA LEU A 108 -35.44 -39.09 26.85
C LEU A 108 -35.60 -37.78 27.64
N ASP A 109 -35.09 -37.75 28.86
CA ASP A 109 -35.17 -36.60 29.78
C ASP A 109 -36.59 -36.05 29.96
N GLY A 110 -37.58 -36.95 29.93
CA GLY A 110 -39.00 -36.62 30.06
C GLY A 110 -39.71 -36.22 28.75
N ALA A 111 -39.00 -36.09 27.63
CA ALA A 111 -39.60 -35.85 26.31
C ALA A 111 -39.84 -37.18 25.57
N GLU A 112 -41.06 -37.41 25.07
CA GLU A 112 -41.40 -38.61 24.29
C GLU A 112 -40.72 -38.61 22.91
N LEU A 113 -40.01 -39.68 22.60
CA LEU A 113 -39.42 -39.92 21.29
C LEU A 113 -40.43 -40.67 20.41
N THR A 114 -41.35 -39.91 19.82
CA THR A 114 -42.50 -40.43 19.06
C THR A 114 -42.13 -41.36 17.90
N GLU A 115 -40.96 -41.16 17.29
CA GLU A 115 -40.42 -42.01 16.23
C GLU A 115 -40.10 -43.45 16.68
N TYR A 116 -39.94 -43.66 17.98
CA TYR A 116 -39.69 -44.99 18.54
C TYR A 116 -40.96 -45.61 19.12
N ARG A 117 -42.15 -45.02 18.91
CA ARG A 117 -43.40 -45.65 19.31
C ARG A 117 -43.72 -46.82 18.39
N SER A 118 -44.06 -47.96 18.97
CA SER A 118 -44.46 -49.14 18.19
C SER A 118 -45.43 -50.03 18.96
N GLU A 119 -46.23 -50.80 18.21
CA GLU A 119 -47.23 -51.73 18.74
C GLU A 119 -47.17 -53.05 17.96
N ILE A 120 -47.34 -54.16 18.67
CA ILE A 120 -47.61 -55.46 18.06
C ILE A 120 -48.83 -56.10 18.71
N THR A 121 -49.60 -56.82 17.91
CA THR A 121 -50.81 -57.53 18.33
C THR A 121 -50.68 -59.00 17.93
N SER A 122 -51.03 -59.92 18.84
CA SER A 122 -50.96 -61.36 18.61
C SER A 122 -52.02 -62.10 19.41
N ALA A 123 -52.46 -63.26 18.94
CA ALA A 123 -53.34 -64.15 19.71
C ALA A 123 -52.63 -64.87 20.86
N ALA A 124 -51.29 -64.81 20.92
CA ALA A 124 -50.49 -65.42 21.99
C ALA A 124 -50.63 -64.67 23.33
N SER A 125 -50.73 -65.40 24.44
CA SER A 125 -50.62 -64.87 25.81
C SER A 125 -49.88 -65.89 26.67
N PRO A 126 -48.69 -65.56 27.22
CA PRO A 126 -47.99 -64.27 27.14
C PRO A 126 -47.49 -63.93 25.72
N LEU A 127 -47.50 -62.64 25.38
CA LEU A 127 -46.89 -62.10 24.17
C LEU A 127 -45.51 -61.56 24.49
N GLU A 128 -44.48 -62.35 24.19
CA GLU A 128 -43.09 -61.90 24.21
C GLU A 128 -42.75 -61.21 22.89
N TRP A 129 -42.18 -60.02 22.99
CA TRP A 129 -41.80 -59.22 21.84
C TRP A 129 -40.37 -58.72 22.00
N ARG A 130 -39.51 -59.17 21.08
CA ARG A 130 -38.20 -58.57 20.82
C ARG A 130 -38.41 -57.39 19.89
N VAL A 131 -38.33 -56.19 20.44
CA VAL A 131 -38.47 -54.95 19.69
C VAL A 131 -37.30 -54.86 18.70
N PRO A 132 -37.53 -54.50 17.42
CA PRO A 132 -36.43 -54.21 16.50
C PRO A 132 -35.49 -53.16 17.09
N ARG A 133 -34.18 -53.41 16.98
CA ARG A 133 -33.13 -52.48 17.46
C ARG A 133 -33.38 -51.09 16.89
N PHE A 134 -33.21 -50.07 17.73
CA PHE A 134 -33.28 -48.67 17.32
C PHE A 134 -32.16 -47.87 17.99
N SER A 135 -31.76 -46.78 17.35
CA SER A 135 -30.62 -45.98 17.79
C SER A 135 -31.03 -44.53 18.02
N ILE A 136 -30.68 -43.98 19.18
CA ILE A 136 -30.73 -42.53 19.41
C ILE A 136 -29.42 -41.95 18.87
N PRO A 137 -29.47 -41.03 17.88
CA PRO A 137 -28.26 -40.49 17.27
C PRO A 137 -27.48 -39.60 18.24
N ALA A 138 -26.16 -39.59 18.12
CA ALA A 138 -25.26 -38.88 19.04
C ALA A 138 -25.57 -37.37 19.14
N ASN A 139 -26.06 -36.74 18.07
CA ASN A 139 -26.43 -35.32 18.06
C ASN A 139 -27.64 -34.98 18.96
N ARG A 140 -28.38 -35.98 19.44
CA ARG A 140 -29.48 -35.80 20.42
C ARG A 140 -29.06 -36.09 21.85
N LEU A 141 -27.79 -36.46 22.07
CA LEU A 141 -27.22 -36.82 23.35
C LEU A 141 -26.15 -35.78 23.71
N THR A 142 -26.52 -34.79 24.51
CA THR A 142 -25.60 -33.76 24.96
C THR A 142 -24.61 -34.31 25.99
N PRO A 143 -23.42 -33.71 26.21
CA PRO A 143 -22.59 -34.07 27.35
C PRO A 143 -23.34 -33.89 28.68
N GLY A 144 -23.29 -34.89 29.58
CA GLY A 144 -23.96 -34.86 30.88
C GLY A 144 -24.79 -36.11 31.20
N SER A 145 -25.55 -36.06 32.29
CA SER A 145 -26.41 -37.17 32.74
C SER A 145 -27.76 -37.11 32.03
N HIS A 146 -28.20 -38.26 31.52
CA HIS A 146 -29.45 -38.44 30.80
C HIS A 146 -30.29 -39.54 31.44
N LEU A 147 -31.61 -39.43 31.32
CA LEU A 147 -32.59 -40.40 31.80
C LEU A 147 -33.45 -40.93 30.66
N LEU A 148 -33.34 -42.23 30.38
CA LEU A 148 -34.25 -42.93 29.49
C LEU A 148 -35.36 -43.63 30.27
N THR A 149 -36.59 -43.40 29.84
CA THR A 149 -37.79 -44.02 30.39
C THR A 149 -38.43 -44.92 29.34
N PHE A 150 -38.49 -46.22 29.62
CA PHE A 150 -39.14 -47.22 28.78
C PHE A 150 -40.49 -47.57 29.37
N ILE A 151 -41.55 -47.37 28.60
CA ILE A 151 -42.92 -47.69 29.01
C ILE A 151 -43.44 -48.80 28.10
N VAL A 152 -43.83 -49.91 28.70
CA VAL A 152 -44.56 -50.98 28.04
C VAL A 152 -46.02 -50.95 28.49
N GLU A 153 -46.96 -50.97 27.56
CA GLU A 153 -48.40 -50.95 27.85
C GLU A 153 -49.12 -52.11 27.15
N ASP A 154 -50.13 -52.69 27.80
CA ASP A 154 -51.03 -53.65 27.17
C ASP A 154 -52.28 -52.97 26.56
N GLY A 155 -53.13 -53.78 25.92
CA GLY A 155 -54.39 -53.30 25.32
C GLY A 155 -55.43 -52.83 26.34
N ALA A 156 -55.27 -53.17 27.62
CA ALA A 156 -56.10 -52.72 28.74
C ALA A 156 -55.51 -51.49 29.46
N SER A 157 -54.48 -50.87 28.88
CA SER A 157 -53.76 -49.71 29.41
C SER A 157 -53.08 -49.97 30.76
N GLN A 158 -52.80 -51.23 31.11
CA GLN A 158 -51.83 -51.50 32.17
C GLN A 158 -50.45 -51.22 31.64
N SER A 159 -49.61 -50.58 32.45
CA SER A 159 -48.27 -50.21 32.05
C SER A 159 -47.22 -50.64 33.07
N SER A 160 -46.00 -50.79 32.57
CA SER A 160 -44.79 -50.94 33.37
C SER A 160 -43.72 -50.01 32.83
N THR A 161 -43.02 -49.36 33.76
CA THR A 161 -42.06 -48.30 33.45
C THR A 161 -40.71 -48.67 34.03
N VAL A 162 -39.68 -48.53 33.20
CA VAL A 162 -38.28 -48.72 33.57
C VAL A 162 -37.53 -47.43 33.29
N ASN A 163 -36.77 -46.98 34.28
CA ASN A 163 -35.95 -45.78 34.21
C ASN A 163 -34.48 -46.19 34.23
N VAL A 164 -33.71 -45.75 33.25
CA VAL A 164 -32.27 -46.01 33.15
C VAL A 164 -31.53 -44.69 33.00
N ARG A 165 -30.64 -44.38 33.95
CA ARG A 165 -29.73 -43.24 33.83
C ARG A 165 -28.42 -43.64 33.19
N PHE A 166 -27.89 -42.75 32.36
CA PHE A 166 -26.56 -42.90 31.78
C PHE A 166 -25.85 -41.55 31.70
N LEU A 167 -24.51 -41.59 31.59
CA LEU A 167 -23.67 -40.41 31.45
C LEU A 167 -23.08 -40.38 30.04
N VAL A 168 -23.23 -39.25 29.34
CA VAL A 168 -22.50 -38.97 28.10
C VAL A 168 -21.25 -38.17 28.47
N GLN A 169 -20.08 -38.69 28.11
CA GLN A 169 -18.83 -38.00 28.43
C GLN A 169 -18.70 -36.66 27.68
N GLN A 170 -18.15 -35.66 28.36
CA GLN A 170 -17.70 -34.43 27.73
C GLN A 170 -16.46 -34.73 26.89
N GLY A 171 -16.41 -34.23 25.65
CA GLY A 171 -15.22 -34.34 24.81
C GLY A 171 -14.07 -33.49 25.38
N ASN A 172 -12.85 -34.02 25.34
CA ASN A 172 -11.61 -33.30 25.68
C ASN A 172 -11.20 -32.31 24.56
N GLU A 173 -12.14 -31.59 23.98
CA GLU A 173 -11.86 -30.69 22.86
C GLU A 173 -11.27 -29.37 23.34
N VAL A 174 -10.17 -28.97 22.69
CA VAL A 174 -9.51 -27.70 22.98
C VAL A 174 -10.24 -26.57 22.26
N THR A 175 -10.64 -25.55 22.99
CA THR A 175 -11.26 -24.34 22.42
C THR A 175 -10.18 -23.31 22.11
N VAL A 176 -10.12 -22.89 20.83
CA VAL A 176 -9.26 -21.83 20.35
C VAL A 176 -10.11 -20.75 19.70
N TYR A 177 -9.80 -19.49 20.02
CA TYR A 177 -10.43 -18.29 19.48
C TYR A 177 -9.50 -17.60 18.49
N GLY A 178 -10.06 -17.03 17.42
CA GLY A 178 -9.35 -16.10 16.55
C GLY A 178 -9.24 -14.73 17.20
N GLY A 179 -8.02 -14.22 17.40
CA GLY A 179 -7.78 -12.94 18.07
C GLY A 179 -6.86 -13.07 19.28
N THR A 180 -6.94 -12.11 20.20
CA THR A 180 -6.07 -12.05 21.39
C THR A 180 -6.85 -12.20 22.71
N ASP A 181 -8.17 -12.33 22.62
CA ASP A 181 -9.16 -12.41 23.69
C ASP A 181 -10.29 -13.39 23.29
N THR A 182 -11.19 -13.71 24.22
CA THR A 182 -12.29 -14.67 24.02
C THR A 182 -13.50 -14.05 23.32
N THR A 183 -13.41 -12.80 22.86
CA THR A 183 -14.47 -12.15 22.06
C THR A 183 -14.44 -12.58 20.60
N GLY A 184 -13.33 -13.19 20.16
CA GLY A 184 -13.15 -13.75 18.83
C GLY A 184 -14.06 -14.94 18.52
N MET A 185 -14.16 -15.30 17.24
CA MET A 185 -14.86 -16.52 16.83
C MET A 185 -14.08 -17.78 17.27
N ILE A 186 -14.80 -18.80 17.72
CA ILE A 186 -14.22 -20.12 18.00
C ILE A 186 -13.82 -20.76 16.67
N ILE A 187 -12.58 -21.21 16.59
CA ILE A 187 -12.01 -21.84 15.41
C ILE A 187 -11.93 -23.36 15.65
N PRO A 188 -12.71 -24.18 14.94
CA PRO A 188 -12.68 -25.63 15.14
C PRO A 188 -11.37 -26.23 14.61
N SER A 189 -10.90 -27.30 15.25
CA SER A 189 -9.76 -28.08 14.76
C SER A 189 -10.06 -28.68 13.38
N GLY A 190 -9.06 -28.76 12.51
CA GLY A 190 -9.17 -29.17 11.11
C GLY A 190 -9.67 -28.09 10.15
N SER A 191 -10.03 -26.89 10.64
CA SER A 191 -10.48 -25.79 9.79
C SER A 191 -9.36 -25.16 8.95
N THR A 192 -9.78 -24.39 7.96
CA THR A 192 -8.90 -23.56 7.14
C THR A 192 -9.26 -22.10 7.31
N GLU A 193 -8.31 -21.30 7.78
CA GLU A 193 -8.38 -19.85 7.85
C GLU A 193 -7.67 -19.24 6.64
N LYS A 194 -8.24 -18.18 6.05
CA LYS A 194 -7.64 -17.49 4.90
C LYS A 194 -7.12 -16.10 5.29
N ILE A 195 -6.01 -15.72 4.68
CA ILE A 195 -5.48 -14.36 4.63
C ILE A 195 -5.47 -13.95 3.16
N LEU A 196 -6.40 -13.08 2.78
CA LEU A 196 -6.66 -12.68 1.40
C LEU A 196 -5.72 -11.54 0.97
N ALA A 197 -4.41 -11.80 1.02
CA ALA A 197 -3.34 -10.86 0.65
C ALA A 197 -2.06 -11.63 0.29
N GLN A 198 -1.04 -10.95 -0.26
CA GLN A 198 0.25 -11.58 -0.53
C GLN A 198 1.03 -11.93 0.75
N SER A 199 0.72 -11.23 1.84
CA SER A 199 1.24 -11.55 3.17
C SER A 199 0.29 -11.10 4.27
N GLY A 200 0.43 -11.66 5.46
CA GLY A 200 -0.32 -11.20 6.62
C GLY A 200 -0.10 -12.07 7.85
N SER A 201 -0.81 -11.78 8.94
CA SER A 201 -0.68 -12.51 10.19
C SER A 201 -2.04 -12.84 10.80
N LYS A 202 -2.07 -13.89 11.63
CA LYS A 202 -3.24 -14.27 12.43
C LYS A 202 -2.83 -14.37 13.89
N ASN A 203 -3.80 -14.06 14.75
CA ASN A 203 -3.70 -14.21 16.20
C ASN A 203 -4.64 -15.32 16.64
N PHE A 204 -4.19 -16.09 17.62
CA PHE A 204 -4.95 -17.16 18.25
C PHE A 204 -4.85 -17.05 19.75
N LEU A 205 -5.93 -17.43 20.44
CA LEU A 205 -5.99 -17.58 21.88
C LEU A 205 -6.57 -18.95 22.22
N ALA A 206 -5.90 -19.71 23.07
CA ALA A 206 -6.47 -20.83 23.79
C ALA A 206 -6.82 -20.39 25.22
N GLU A 207 -7.87 -20.96 25.82
CA GLU A 207 -8.25 -20.68 27.21
C GLU A 207 -7.21 -21.22 28.22
N GLU A 208 -6.29 -22.06 27.75
CA GLU A 208 -5.35 -22.80 28.57
C GLU A 208 -3.91 -22.59 28.13
N GLN A 209 -2.98 -22.97 29.00
CA GLN A 209 -1.55 -22.95 28.69
C GLN A 209 -1.15 -24.18 27.87
N GLY A 210 -0.38 -23.98 26.81
CA GLY A 210 0.11 -25.05 25.96
C GLY A 210 1.21 -24.60 25.01
N SER A 211 1.60 -25.50 24.13
CA SER A 211 2.63 -25.27 23.11
C SER A 211 1.98 -25.03 21.76
N TRP A 212 2.29 -23.88 21.16
CA TRP A 212 1.96 -23.53 19.79
C TRP A 212 3.09 -23.88 18.85
N LYS A 213 2.74 -24.33 17.64
CA LYS A 213 3.68 -24.62 16.56
C LYS A 213 3.12 -24.13 15.24
N LEU A 214 3.97 -23.49 14.44
CA LEU A 214 3.67 -23.08 13.07
C LEU A 214 4.62 -23.80 12.12
N VAL A 215 4.06 -24.45 11.11
CA VAL A 215 4.79 -25.23 10.09
C VAL A 215 4.39 -24.76 8.71
N GLU A 216 5.36 -24.60 7.82
CA GLU A 216 5.11 -24.40 6.39
C GLU A 216 4.83 -25.75 5.73
N LYS A 217 3.63 -25.96 5.17
CA LYS A 217 3.20 -27.30 4.70
C LYS A 217 3.98 -27.79 3.49
N SER A 218 4.44 -26.89 2.62
CA SER A 218 5.21 -27.23 1.41
C SER A 218 6.58 -27.82 1.73
N THR A 219 7.23 -27.35 2.80
CA THR A 219 8.60 -27.74 3.18
C THR A 219 8.63 -28.61 4.44
N GLY A 220 7.53 -28.69 5.18
CA GLY A 220 7.48 -29.29 6.52
C GLY A 220 8.31 -28.55 7.56
N ARG A 221 8.85 -27.37 7.23
CA ARG A 221 9.75 -26.62 8.10
C ARG A 221 8.96 -25.96 9.23
N THR A 222 9.40 -26.20 10.46
CA THR A 222 8.87 -25.48 11.63
C THR A 222 9.39 -24.05 11.61
N MET A 223 8.48 -23.09 11.53
CA MET A 223 8.80 -21.66 11.46
C MET A 223 8.85 -21.02 12.84
N LYS A 224 7.95 -21.44 13.74
CA LYS A 224 7.81 -20.84 15.07
C LYS A 224 7.27 -21.87 16.06
N VAL A 225 7.80 -21.83 17.27
CA VAL A 225 7.29 -22.58 18.43
C VAL A 225 7.21 -21.61 19.60
N MET A 226 6.12 -21.64 20.35
CA MET A 226 5.90 -20.75 21.48
C MET A 226 5.10 -21.47 22.56
N PHE A 227 5.41 -21.22 23.82
CA PHE A 227 4.59 -21.66 24.94
C PHE A 227 3.74 -20.50 25.47
N GLY A 228 2.46 -20.74 25.71
CA GLY A 228 1.54 -19.76 26.26
C GLY A 228 0.11 -19.93 25.78
N PRO A 229 -0.82 -19.09 26.25
CA PRO A 229 -2.22 -19.15 25.83
C PRO A 229 -2.45 -18.38 24.52
N LYS A 230 -1.56 -17.44 24.16
CA LYS A 230 -1.68 -16.59 22.96
C LYS A 230 -0.62 -16.94 21.94
N PHE A 231 -0.98 -16.85 20.67
CA PHE A 231 -0.06 -17.07 19.56
C PHE A 231 -0.31 -16.11 18.42
N ASN A 232 0.77 -15.55 17.89
CA ASN A 232 0.77 -14.74 16.67
C ASN A 232 1.67 -15.42 15.66
N THR A 233 1.17 -15.61 14.43
CA THR A 233 1.93 -16.30 13.37
C THR A 233 3.16 -15.54 12.89
N GLY A 234 3.24 -14.23 13.15
CA GLY A 234 4.08 -13.30 12.41
C GLY A 234 3.56 -13.10 10.99
N THR A 235 4.22 -12.24 10.22
CA THR A 235 3.91 -12.03 8.81
C THR A 235 4.29 -13.28 8.00
N LEU A 236 3.28 -13.97 7.49
CA LEU A 236 3.38 -15.10 6.57
C LEU A 236 3.29 -14.58 5.14
N LYS A 237 4.08 -15.14 4.22
CA LYS A 237 3.98 -14.87 2.78
C LYS A 237 2.99 -15.82 2.11
N THR A 238 2.60 -15.58 0.86
CA THR A 238 1.79 -16.49 0.05
C THR A 238 2.22 -17.94 0.20
N GLY A 239 1.29 -18.83 0.60
CA GLY A 239 1.57 -20.23 0.91
C GLY A 239 0.52 -20.87 1.81
N SER A 240 0.76 -22.14 2.18
CA SER A 240 -0.10 -22.90 3.09
C SER A 240 0.69 -23.29 4.34
N TYR A 241 0.15 -22.95 5.51
CA TYR A 241 0.78 -23.13 6.80
C TYR A 241 -0.12 -23.94 7.72
N GLU A 242 0.45 -24.74 8.61
CA GLU A 242 -0.28 -25.43 9.67
C GLU A 242 0.05 -24.76 11.00
N VAL A 243 -0.98 -24.37 11.74
CA VAL A 243 -0.87 -23.93 13.13
C VAL A 243 -1.42 -25.03 14.01
N SER A 244 -0.63 -25.48 14.99
CA SER A 244 -1.08 -26.44 15.97
C SER A 244 -0.89 -25.94 17.39
N PHE A 245 -1.75 -26.41 18.29
CA PHE A 245 -1.72 -26.14 19.70
C PHE A 245 -1.92 -27.43 20.50
N LEU A 246 -0.98 -27.70 21.41
CA LEU A 246 -1.04 -28.82 22.33
C LEU A 246 -1.10 -28.29 23.77
N PRO A 247 -2.24 -28.46 24.48
CA PRO A 247 -2.35 -28.09 25.89
C PRO A 247 -1.34 -28.84 26.77
N LYS A 248 -1.02 -28.27 27.94
CA LYS A 248 -0.07 -28.87 28.89
C LYS A 248 -0.59 -30.13 29.63
N ARG A 249 -1.88 -30.47 29.51
CA ARG A 249 -2.48 -31.65 30.19
C ARG A 249 -2.24 -32.95 29.40
N ASP A 250 -2.07 -34.06 30.11
CA ASP A 250 -1.62 -35.35 29.55
C ASP A 250 -2.66 -36.06 28.66
N ASP A 251 -3.93 -35.64 28.71
CA ASP A 251 -5.08 -36.24 28.02
C ASP A 251 -5.67 -35.35 26.90
N ALA A 252 -5.01 -34.24 26.58
CA ALA A 252 -5.47 -33.32 25.55
C ALA A 252 -5.11 -33.78 24.13
N THR A 253 -6.06 -33.62 23.22
CA THR A 253 -5.82 -33.77 21.79
C THR A 253 -5.22 -32.50 21.20
N GLU A 254 -4.30 -32.65 20.26
CA GLU A 254 -3.69 -31.52 19.56
C GLU A 254 -4.74 -30.84 18.67
N TRP A 255 -4.94 -29.55 18.86
CA TRP A 255 -5.75 -28.71 17.98
C TRP A 255 -4.89 -28.26 16.80
N LYS A 256 -5.44 -28.30 15.57
CA LYS A 256 -4.71 -27.91 14.36
C LYS A 256 -5.60 -27.17 13.39
N ILE A 257 -5.04 -26.22 12.65
CA ILE A 257 -5.71 -25.61 11.51
C ILE A 257 -4.73 -25.39 10.36
N THR A 258 -5.27 -25.17 9.17
CA THR A 258 -4.51 -24.65 8.04
C THR A 258 -4.73 -23.15 7.92
N VAL A 259 -3.67 -22.37 7.74
CA VAL A 259 -3.73 -20.96 7.36
C VAL A 259 -3.25 -20.85 5.91
N GLU A 260 -4.15 -20.44 5.02
CA GLU A 260 -3.83 -20.19 3.61
C GLU A 260 -3.63 -18.69 3.39
N VAL A 261 -2.47 -18.32 2.85
CA VAL A 261 -2.13 -16.95 2.50
C VAL A 261 -2.05 -16.85 0.98
N GLY A 262 -2.81 -15.94 0.41
CA GLY A 262 -2.79 -15.69 -1.02
C GLY A 262 -3.97 -14.88 -1.49
N VAL A 263 -3.80 -14.25 -2.64
CA VAL A 263 -4.87 -13.47 -3.26
C VAL A 263 -5.86 -14.43 -3.92
N PRO A 264 -7.18 -14.27 -3.71
CA PRO A 264 -8.18 -15.16 -4.29
C PRO A 264 -8.13 -15.14 -5.84
N PRO A 265 -8.38 -16.29 -6.49
CA PRO A 265 -8.38 -16.38 -7.93
C PRO A 265 -9.53 -15.58 -8.54
N VAL A 266 -9.23 -14.89 -9.64
CA VAL A 266 -10.21 -14.20 -10.48
C VAL A 266 -10.43 -15.03 -11.74
N TYR A 267 -11.66 -15.05 -12.25
CA TYR A 267 -12.08 -15.81 -13.41
C TYR A 267 -12.74 -14.90 -14.44
N SER A 268 -12.55 -15.19 -15.72
CA SER A 268 -13.44 -14.72 -16.78
C SER A 268 -14.58 -15.73 -16.95
N LEU A 269 -15.81 -15.25 -17.09
CA LEU A 269 -16.95 -16.07 -17.49
C LEU A 269 -17.20 -15.92 -18.99
N LEU A 270 -17.04 -17.01 -19.73
CA LEU A 270 -17.37 -17.10 -21.15
C LEU A 270 -18.42 -18.19 -21.33
N ASN A 271 -19.64 -17.81 -21.70
CA ASN A 271 -20.78 -18.74 -21.88
C ASN A 271 -21.04 -19.64 -20.66
N GLY A 272 -20.83 -19.13 -19.44
CA GLY A 272 -21.03 -19.86 -18.18
C GLY A 272 -19.84 -20.72 -17.72
N ASN A 273 -18.78 -20.84 -18.53
CA ASN A 273 -17.55 -21.53 -18.11
C ASN A 273 -16.58 -20.56 -17.41
N LYS A 274 -16.03 -21.00 -16.28
CA LYS A 274 -14.99 -20.28 -15.52
C LYS A 274 -13.62 -20.55 -16.14
N GLN A 275 -12.96 -19.52 -16.65
CA GLN A 275 -11.55 -19.57 -17.00
C GLN A 275 -10.76 -18.77 -15.98
N GLN A 276 -9.86 -19.43 -15.23
CA GLN A 276 -9.02 -18.75 -14.24
C GLN A 276 -8.07 -17.76 -14.94
N LEU A 277 -7.94 -16.59 -14.35
CA LEU A 277 -7.07 -15.51 -14.77
C LEU A 277 -5.93 -15.35 -13.76
N PHE A 278 -4.72 -15.18 -14.28
CA PHE A 278 -3.57 -14.84 -13.45
C PHE A 278 -3.48 -13.33 -13.24
N PRO A 279 -2.95 -12.86 -12.08
CA PRO A 279 -2.67 -11.44 -11.88
C PRO A 279 -1.78 -10.89 -13.01
N GLY A 280 -2.17 -9.74 -13.57
CA GLY A 280 -1.51 -9.09 -14.71
C GLY A 280 -1.76 -9.74 -16.06
N GLN A 281 -2.58 -10.80 -16.15
CA GLN A 281 -2.88 -11.45 -17.42
C GLN A 281 -3.62 -10.48 -18.36
N LYS A 282 -3.18 -10.49 -19.63
CA LYS A 282 -3.87 -9.81 -20.72
C LYS A 282 -4.87 -10.74 -21.38
N ILE A 283 -6.10 -10.29 -21.52
CA ILE A 283 -7.16 -10.92 -22.31
C ILE A 283 -7.67 -9.93 -23.35
N THR A 284 -8.40 -10.41 -24.36
CA THR A 284 -8.96 -9.55 -25.41
C THR A 284 -10.48 -9.59 -25.36
N ALA A 285 -11.13 -8.42 -25.46
CA ALA A 285 -12.58 -8.36 -25.57
C ALA A 285 -13.05 -9.01 -26.88
N ALA A 286 -14.03 -9.91 -26.82
CA ALA A 286 -14.51 -10.64 -28.01
C ALA A 286 -15.30 -9.75 -28.99
N THR A 287 -16.08 -8.81 -28.46
CA THR A 287 -16.89 -7.86 -29.23
C THR A 287 -16.80 -6.47 -28.64
N VAL A 288 -16.97 -5.46 -29.50
CA VAL A 288 -17.03 -4.05 -29.12
C VAL A 288 -18.12 -3.40 -29.96
N PRO A 289 -19.14 -2.73 -29.38
CA PRO A 289 -19.38 -2.67 -27.94
C PRO A 289 -19.72 -4.08 -27.39
N GLY A 290 -19.44 -4.32 -26.12
CA GLY A 290 -19.62 -5.64 -25.52
C GLY A 290 -19.58 -5.62 -23.99
N THR A 291 -19.69 -6.79 -23.39
CA THR A 291 -19.60 -6.98 -21.93
C THR A 291 -18.72 -8.18 -21.65
N ILE A 292 -17.82 -8.04 -20.67
CA ILE A 292 -17.00 -9.13 -20.14
C ILE A 292 -17.38 -9.32 -18.69
N THR A 293 -17.73 -10.55 -18.32
CA THR A 293 -18.09 -10.88 -16.95
C THR A 293 -16.90 -11.48 -16.22
N PHE A 294 -16.52 -10.84 -15.10
CA PHE A 294 -15.52 -11.35 -14.17
C PHE A 294 -16.20 -11.98 -12.96
N TYR A 295 -15.52 -12.94 -12.36
CA TYR A 295 -15.99 -13.65 -11.17
C TYR A 295 -14.85 -13.94 -10.20
N ALA A 296 -15.10 -13.84 -8.90
CA ALA A 296 -14.22 -14.31 -7.83
C ALA A 296 -15.02 -15.16 -6.82
N ASP A 297 -14.36 -16.14 -6.20
CA ASP A 297 -15.02 -17.03 -5.23
C ASP A 297 -15.41 -16.32 -3.92
N VAL A 298 -14.83 -15.15 -3.64
CA VAL A 298 -15.11 -14.30 -2.48
C VAL A 298 -15.72 -12.99 -2.99
N PRO A 299 -16.67 -12.36 -2.27
CA PRO A 299 -17.09 -11.01 -2.58
C PRO A 299 -15.94 -10.01 -2.42
N GLY A 300 -15.97 -8.93 -3.20
CA GLY A 300 -15.00 -7.85 -3.07
C GLY A 300 -15.38 -6.62 -3.87
N ASN A 301 -14.48 -5.65 -3.87
CA ASN A 301 -14.62 -4.40 -4.59
C ASN A 301 -13.95 -4.52 -5.95
N TRP A 302 -14.72 -4.29 -6.99
CA TRP A 302 -14.28 -4.28 -8.37
C TRP A 302 -14.25 -2.85 -8.89
N SER A 303 -13.26 -2.54 -9.72
CA SER A 303 -13.17 -1.27 -10.42
C SER A 303 -12.54 -1.44 -11.79
N VAL A 304 -12.87 -0.55 -12.71
CA VAL A 304 -12.25 -0.48 -14.03
C VAL A 304 -11.59 0.89 -14.18
N SER A 305 -10.25 0.89 -14.31
CA SER A 305 -9.44 2.11 -14.42
C SER A 305 -10.02 3.08 -15.45
N GLY A 306 -10.22 4.33 -15.04
CA GLY A 306 -10.66 5.43 -15.91
C GLY A 306 -12.12 5.41 -16.34
N THR A 307 -12.88 4.32 -16.22
CA THR A 307 -14.24 4.20 -16.80
C THR A 307 -15.40 4.38 -15.80
N SER A 308 -15.10 4.74 -14.56
CA SER A 308 -16.08 4.93 -13.46
C SER A 308 -16.93 3.68 -13.12
N GLN A 309 -16.71 2.55 -13.79
CA GLN A 309 -17.40 1.29 -13.52
C GLN A 309 -16.83 0.67 -12.24
N THR A 310 -17.69 0.44 -11.26
CA THR A 310 -17.35 -0.19 -9.98
C THR A 310 -18.47 -1.12 -9.52
N ALA A 311 -18.12 -2.11 -8.70
CA ALA A 311 -19.09 -2.92 -7.96
C ALA A 311 -18.51 -3.24 -6.57
N ALA A 312 -19.26 -2.93 -5.51
CA ALA A 312 -18.84 -3.18 -4.15
C ALA A 312 -19.46 -4.47 -3.61
N ALA A 313 -18.72 -5.20 -2.76
CA ALA A 313 -19.19 -6.42 -2.11
C ALA A 313 -19.77 -7.47 -3.08
N ALA A 314 -19.19 -7.59 -4.28
CA ALA A 314 -19.73 -8.42 -5.36
C ALA A 314 -18.79 -9.59 -5.69
N GLN A 315 -19.36 -10.77 -5.99
CA GLN A 315 -18.61 -11.90 -6.53
C GLN A 315 -18.49 -11.87 -8.06
N THR A 316 -19.45 -11.24 -8.72
CA THR A 316 -19.53 -11.13 -10.18
C THR A 316 -19.52 -9.67 -10.58
N PHE A 317 -18.80 -9.33 -11.65
CA PHE A 317 -18.73 -7.97 -12.16
C PHE A 317 -18.79 -7.95 -13.68
N ASP A 318 -19.84 -7.31 -14.22
CA ASP A 318 -20.04 -7.12 -15.65
C ASP A 318 -19.38 -5.83 -16.12
N VAL A 319 -18.25 -5.96 -16.81
CA VAL A 319 -17.50 -4.83 -17.37
C VAL A 319 -18.04 -4.51 -18.75
N MET A 320 -18.63 -3.34 -18.91
CA MET A 320 -19.06 -2.81 -20.20
C MET A 320 -17.85 -2.26 -20.98
N ILE A 321 -17.75 -2.67 -22.24
CA ILE A 321 -16.72 -2.23 -23.19
C ILE A 321 -17.42 -1.36 -24.26
N PRO A 322 -17.45 -0.03 -24.09
CA PRO A 322 -18.05 0.87 -25.07
C PRO A 322 -17.17 1.01 -26.32
N GLU A 323 -17.74 1.50 -27.43
CA GLU A 323 -16.99 1.68 -28.69
C GLU A 323 -15.81 2.64 -28.58
N LEU A 324 -15.94 3.67 -27.74
CA LEU A 324 -14.87 4.63 -27.45
C LEU A 324 -13.61 3.97 -26.85
N LEU A 325 -13.76 2.75 -26.32
CA LEU A 325 -12.77 1.72 -25.95
C LEU A 325 -11.71 1.34 -26.99
N ARG A 326 -12.05 1.43 -28.29
CA ARG A 326 -11.37 0.64 -29.32
C ARG A 326 -9.88 0.93 -29.43
N GLY A 327 -9.09 -0.14 -29.48
CA GLY A 327 -7.64 -0.06 -29.57
C GLY A 327 -6.96 0.41 -28.29
N MET A 328 -7.68 0.47 -27.16
CA MET A 328 -7.14 0.72 -25.83
C MET A 328 -7.15 -0.55 -24.97
N THR A 329 -6.35 -0.53 -23.91
CA THR A 329 -6.30 -1.57 -22.89
C THR A 329 -6.87 -1.00 -21.60
N ILE A 330 -7.87 -1.66 -21.02
CA ILE A 330 -8.42 -1.31 -19.71
C ILE A 330 -7.85 -2.22 -18.63
N THR A 331 -7.73 -1.73 -17.41
CA THR A 331 -7.35 -2.56 -16.26
C THR A 331 -8.57 -2.73 -15.36
N VAL A 332 -8.91 -3.98 -15.08
CA VAL A 332 -9.95 -4.37 -14.13
C VAL A 332 -9.25 -4.79 -12.85
N SER A 333 -9.57 -4.12 -11.75
CA SER A 333 -8.98 -4.36 -10.44
C SER A 333 -10.00 -5.01 -9.52
N TYR A 334 -9.54 -5.97 -8.71
CA TYR A 334 -10.36 -6.66 -7.73
C TYR A 334 -9.65 -6.72 -6.37
N VAL A 335 -10.33 -6.22 -5.33
CA VAL A 335 -9.87 -6.27 -3.94
C VAL A 335 -10.88 -7.09 -3.13
N PRO A 336 -10.50 -8.25 -2.57
CA PRO A 336 -11.43 -9.07 -1.79
C PRO A 336 -11.85 -8.39 -0.49
N GLU A 337 -13.05 -8.70 0.01
CA GLU A 337 -13.47 -8.24 1.34
C GLU A 337 -12.51 -8.71 2.44
N GLY A 338 -12.04 -7.76 3.25
CA GLY A 338 -11.03 -8.01 4.28
C GLY A 338 -9.58 -8.14 3.76
N GLY A 339 -9.36 -7.92 2.46
CA GLY A 339 -8.04 -7.74 1.86
C GLY A 339 -7.51 -6.31 2.00
N ASP A 340 -6.22 -6.13 1.70
CA ASP A 340 -5.57 -4.82 1.64
C ASP A 340 -5.80 -4.18 0.27
N GLU A 341 -6.13 -2.88 0.24
CA GLU A 341 -6.25 -2.10 -1.00
C GLU A 341 -4.91 -1.96 -1.73
N SER A 342 -3.78 -2.19 -1.06
CA SER A 342 -2.45 -2.15 -1.67
C SER A 342 -2.18 -3.31 -2.64
N ASP A 343 -2.93 -4.42 -2.54
CA ASP A 343 -2.67 -5.67 -3.26
C ASP A 343 -3.84 -6.11 -4.16
N PRO A 344 -4.34 -5.26 -5.09
CA PRO A 344 -5.43 -5.65 -5.97
C PRO A 344 -5.01 -6.72 -6.98
N VAL A 345 -5.92 -7.63 -7.32
CA VAL A 345 -5.78 -8.48 -8.52
C VAL A 345 -6.13 -7.64 -9.73
N ASN A 346 -5.13 -7.36 -10.57
CA ASN A 346 -5.32 -6.61 -11.80
C ASN A 346 -5.39 -7.55 -13.00
N VAL A 347 -6.37 -7.36 -13.86
CA VAL A 347 -6.48 -8.03 -15.17
C VAL A 347 -6.52 -6.97 -16.26
N GLN A 348 -5.73 -7.15 -17.31
CA GLN A 348 -5.72 -6.24 -18.45
C GLN A 348 -6.60 -6.79 -19.57
N VAL A 349 -7.46 -5.93 -20.12
CA VAL A 349 -8.36 -6.26 -21.23
C VAL A 349 -8.01 -5.37 -22.41
N ASP A 350 -7.44 -5.99 -23.45
CA ASP A 350 -7.22 -5.35 -24.74
C ASP A 350 -8.55 -5.25 -25.49
N VAL A 351 -8.95 -4.04 -25.84
CA VAL A 351 -10.13 -3.77 -26.65
C VAL A 351 -9.71 -3.77 -28.13
N PRO A 352 -10.25 -4.67 -28.96
CA PRO A 352 -9.86 -4.78 -30.37
C PRO A 352 -9.90 -3.44 -31.11
N PRO A 353 -8.91 -3.15 -31.97
CA PRO A 353 -8.94 -1.96 -32.81
C PRO A 353 -10.11 -2.04 -33.80
N GLY A 354 -10.72 -0.89 -34.11
CA GLY A 354 -11.73 -0.77 -35.16
C GLY A 354 -11.17 -0.22 -36.47
N ASN A 355 -12.04 -0.11 -37.48
CA ASN A 355 -11.72 0.51 -38.77
C ASN A 355 -11.62 2.05 -38.72
N VAL A 356 -11.93 2.66 -37.57
CA VAL A 356 -11.91 4.11 -37.36
C VAL A 356 -10.66 4.47 -36.57
N ASN A 357 -9.81 5.36 -37.12
CA ASN A 357 -8.80 6.04 -36.31
C ASN A 357 -9.54 6.97 -35.35
N TRP A 358 -9.58 6.59 -34.07
CA TRP A 358 -10.37 7.33 -33.07
C TRP A 358 -9.85 8.73 -32.85
N CYS A 359 -8.54 8.93 -32.94
CA CYS A 359 -7.93 10.24 -32.80
C CYS A 359 -7.43 10.74 -34.14
N ASP A 360 -8.30 11.46 -34.83
CA ASP A 360 -7.98 12.17 -36.06
C ASP A 360 -7.59 13.62 -35.69
N PRO A 361 -6.34 14.07 -35.95
CA PRO A 361 -5.92 15.44 -35.70
C PRO A 361 -6.82 16.49 -36.35
N GLY A 362 -7.53 16.15 -37.44
CA GLY A 362 -8.49 17.04 -38.09
C GLY A 362 -9.86 17.14 -37.39
N LYS A 363 -10.15 16.27 -36.41
CA LYS A 363 -11.44 16.22 -35.69
C LYS A 363 -11.30 16.38 -34.18
N ALA A 364 -10.10 16.26 -33.64
CA ALA A 364 -9.84 16.46 -32.22
C ALA A 364 -9.95 17.95 -31.87
N MET A 365 -10.83 18.26 -30.91
CA MET A 365 -11.20 19.64 -30.56
C MET A 365 -10.68 20.09 -29.19
N ALA A 366 -10.21 19.18 -28.34
CA ALA A 366 -9.66 19.53 -27.04
C ALA A 366 -8.26 20.15 -27.19
N GLU A 367 -7.95 21.12 -26.34
CA GLU A 367 -6.62 21.70 -26.17
C GLU A 367 -6.02 21.23 -24.85
N MET A 368 -4.70 21.28 -24.72
CA MET A 368 -3.98 20.76 -23.56
C MET A 368 -2.85 21.68 -23.14
N ASP A 369 -2.64 21.81 -21.83
CA ASP A 369 -1.51 22.50 -21.23
C ASP A 369 -0.57 21.50 -20.56
N ILE A 370 0.71 21.88 -20.48
CA ILE A 370 1.72 21.12 -19.74
C ILE A 370 2.23 21.95 -18.59
N LEU A 371 2.02 21.42 -17.40
CA LEU A 371 2.46 21.99 -16.14
C LEU A 371 3.62 21.18 -15.58
N THR A 372 4.64 21.86 -15.11
CA THR A 372 5.81 21.23 -14.50
C THR A 372 6.10 21.83 -13.14
N ARG A 373 6.68 21.03 -12.26
CA ARG A 373 7.09 21.45 -10.92
C ARG A 373 8.41 20.80 -10.56
N THR A 374 9.41 21.63 -10.26
CA THR A 374 10.79 21.17 -10.05
C THR A 374 11.00 20.49 -8.70
N ASN A 375 10.23 20.83 -7.66
CA ASN A 375 10.23 20.14 -6.37
C ASN A 375 8.93 20.37 -5.59
N ALA A 376 8.70 19.59 -4.51
CA ALA A 376 7.50 19.68 -3.69
C ALA A 376 7.30 21.04 -2.96
N ALA A 377 8.25 21.98 -3.03
CA ALA A 377 8.08 23.34 -2.50
C ALA A 377 7.88 24.42 -3.59
N SER A 378 8.13 24.10 -4.88
CA SER A 378 7.95 25.05 -5.98
C SER A 378 6.50 25.10 -6.45
N SER A 379 6.09 26.26 -6.97
CA SER A 379 4.83 26.41 -7.70
C SER A 379 4.88 25.66 -9.05
N TYR A 380 3.72 25.35 -9.61
CA TYR A 380 3.62 24.86 -10.98
C TYR A 380 3.99 25.98 -11.97
N VAL A 381 4.62 25.58 -13.08
CA VAL A 381 4.97 26.45 -14.20
C VAL A 381 4.41 25.83 -15.47
N ARG A 382 3.76 26.65 -16.31
CA ARG A 382 3.30 26.25 -17.64
C ARG A 382 4.48 26.20 -18.60
N GLU A 383 4.83 24.99 -19.02
CA GLU A 383 5.92 24.72 -19.97
C GLU A 383 5.43 24.87 -21.41
N LYS A 384 4.16 24.51 -21.67
CA LYS A 384 3.46 24.60 -22.95
C LYS A 384 1.98 24.87 -22.72
N GLU A 385 1.37 25.62 -23.63
CA GLU A 385 -0.04 26.01 -23.59
C GLU A 385 -0.73 25.73 -24.92
N ASP A 386 -2.05 25.55 -24.90
CA ASP A 386 -2.95 25.42 -26.06
C ASP A 386 -2.52 24.34 -27.07
N LEU A 387 -2.00 23.22 -26.57
CA LEU A 387 -1.52 22.13 -27.41
C LEU A 387 -2.71 21.44 -28.09
N ARG A 388 -2.82 21.62 -29.41
CA ARG A 388 -3.75 20.87 -30.24
C ARG A 388 -3.23 19.47 -30.55
N THR A 389 -4.14 18.57 -30.90
CA THR A 389 -3.78 17.23 -31.35
C THR A 389 -2.82 17.30 -32.53
N SER A 390 -1.70 16.59 -32.43
CA SER A 390 -0.64 16.63 -33.42
C SER A 390 0.13 15.30 -33.45
N ASP A 391 0.62 14.93 -34.63
CA ASP A 391 1.59 13.85 -34.79
C ASP A 391 3.02 14.27 -34.40
N THR A 392 3.20 15.55 -34.06
CA THR A 392 4.50 16.10 -33.65
C THR A 392 4.87 15.59 -32.27
N LEU A 393 6.09 15.06 -32.14
CA LEU A 393 6.65 14.67 -30.86
C LEU A 393 7.01 15.92 -30.05
N LEU A 394 6.44 16.05 -28.86
CA LEU A 394 6.74 17.12 -27.93
C LEU A 394 7.82 16.69 -26.93
N ASP A 395 8.95 17.39 -26.92
CA ASP A 395 10.03 17.13 -25.97
C ASP A 395 9.86 17.98 -24.70
N ILE A 396 9.90 17.31 -23.55
CA ILE A 396 9.96 17.94 -22.23
C ILE A 396 11.27 17.53 -21.57
N TYR A 397 12.12 18.50 -21.27
CA TYR A 397 13.37 18.30 -20.55
C TYR A 397 13.14 18.57 -19.07
N GLN A 398 13.50 17.63 -18.20
CA GLN A 398 13.27 17.75 -16.76
C GLN A 398 14.53 17.41 -15.96
N ALA A 399 14.90 18.30 -15.02
CA ALA A 399 15.76 17.97 -13.88
C ALA A 399 15.07 16.89 -12.99
N PRO A 400 15.64 16.36 -11.89
CA PRO A 400 15.11 15.12 -11.29
C PRO A 400 13.59 15.23 -11.05
N LEU A 401 12.87 14.31 -11.68
CA LEU A 401 11.44 14.36 -11.94
C LEU A 401 10.67 14.50 -10.64
N ASN A 402 10.04 15.66 -10.41
CA ASN A 402 9.09 15.81 -9.32
C ASN A 402 7.65 15.66 -9.83
N GLU A 403 7.12 16.61 -10.62
CA GLU A 403 5.78 16.45 -11.21
C GLU A 403 5.67 17.06 -12.62
N ILE A 404 5.04 16.34 -13.54
CA ILE A 404 4.69 16.78 -14.90
C ILE A 404 3.23 16.41 -15.14
N TRP A 405 2.39 17.41 -15.33
CA TRP A 405 0.98 17.22 -15.62
C TRP A 405 0.66 17.65 -17.05
N ILE A 406 -0.10 16.84 -17.75
CA ILE A 406 -0.83 17.27 -18.94
C ILE A 406 -2.30 17.44 -18.54
N ALA A 407 -2.87 18.62 -18.79
CA ALA A 407 -4.19 19.00 -18.31
C ALA A 407 -5.01 19.62 -19.43
N THR A 408 -6.34 19.47 -19.40
CA THR A 408 -7.23 20.12 -20.37
C THR A 408 -7.22 21.64 -20.24
N ALA A 409 -6.92 22.16 -19.04
CA ALA A 409 -6.65 23.57 -18.79
C ALA A 409 -5.77 23.75 -17.54
N ALA A 410 -4.73 24.56 -17.63
CA ALA A 410 -3.81 24.81 -16.53
C ALA A 410 -4.44 25.61 -15.37
N ASP A 411 -5.30 26.59 -15.67
CA ASP A 411 -5.96 27.41 -14.63
C ASP A 411 -6.85 26.57 -13.71
N HIS A 412 -7.55 25.58 -14.27
CA HIS A 412 -8.41 24.68 -13.51
C HIS A 412 -7.58 23.83 -12.54
N PHE A 413 -6.47 23.27 -13.02
CA PHE A 413 -5.55 22.48 -12.21
C PHE A 413 -4.90 23.31 -11.07
N GLU A 414 -4.53 24.57 -11.34
CA GLU A 414 -3.89 25.45 -10.36
C GLU A 414 -4.86 26.02 -9.31
N ARG A 415 -6.13 26.30 -9.68
CA ARG A 415 -7.07 27.07 -8.85
C ARG A 415 -8.30 26.29 -8.39
N GLY A 416 -8.55 25.10 -8.94
CA GLY A 416 -9.63 24.20 -8.52
C GLY A 416 -11.06 24.70 -8.76
N GLY A 417 -11.25 25.65 -9.68
CA GLY A 417 -12.56 26.23 -9.99
C GLY A 417 -13.34 25.39 -11.00
N ILE A 418 -14.49 24.83 -10.61
CA ILE A 418 -15.40 24.03 -11.47
C ILE A 418 -15.88 24.81 -12.71
N SER A 419 -15.83 26.15 -12.69
CA SER A 419 -16.27 27.02 -13.80
C SER A 419 -15.33 27.04 -15.01
N ASP A 420 -14.11 26.51 -14.88
CA ASP A 420 -13.01 26.77 -15.84
C ASP A 420 -12.52 25.50 -16.56
N ALA A 421 -13.21 24.37 -16.42
CA ALA A 421 -12.91 23.14 -17.17
C ALA A 421 -13.78 23.07 -18.44
N GLU A 422 -13.31 23.65 -19.55
CA GLU A 422 -14.07 23.66 -20.80
C GLU A 422 -14.30 22.23 -21.35
N GLU A 423 -13.34 21.32 -21.16
CA GLU A 423 -13.39 19.93 -21.67
C GLU A 423 -13.86 18.91 -20.62
N GLY A 424 -13.77 19.23 -19.33
CA GLY A 424 -14.22 18.41 -18.20
C GLY A 424 -13.36 17.16 -17.88
N PRO A 425 -13.85 16.27 -17.00
CA PRO A 425 -13.15 15.04 -16.63
C PRO A 425 -13.07 14.05 -17.79
N GLY A 426 -11.92 13.39 -17.97
CA GLY A 426 -11.69 12.49 -19.11
C GLY A 426 -11.26 11.07 -18.78
N ILE A 427 -11.28 10.26 -19.82
CA ILE A 427 -10.59 8.98 -19.91
C ILE A 427 -9.21 9.26 -20.51
N TRP A 428 -8.17 9.01 -19.72
CA TRP A 428 -6.79 9.21 -20.12
C TRP A 428 -6.13 7.87 -20.46
N ALA A 429 -5.37 7.81 -21.54
CA ALA A 429 -4.60 6.63 -21.89
C ALA A 429 -3.16 6.98 -22.28
N VAL A 430 -2.21 6.16 -21.83
CA VAL A 430 -0.78 6.25 -22.14
C VAL A 430 -0.34 4.99 -22.84
N ASN A 431 0.24 5.12 -24.04
CA ASN A 431 0.63 3.99 -24.89
C ASN A 431 -0.53 3.01 -25.12
N ASN A 432 -1.74 3.56 -25.29
CA ASN A 432 -3.02 2.85 -25.41
C ASN A 432 -3.52 2.16 -24.13
N VAL A 433 -2.83 2.25 -22.99
CA VAL A 433 -3.33 1.70 -21.71
C VAL A 433 -4.03 2.81 -20.93
N ILE A 434 -5.26 2.59 -20.49
CA ILE A 434 -6.00 3.57 -19.69
C ILE A 434 -5.30 3.77 -18.35
N ALA A 435 -5.05 5.03 -17.98
CA ALA A 435 -4.45 5.41 -16.72
C ALA A 435 -5.43 5.14 -15.56
N ASP A 436 -4.90 4.62 -14.46
CA ASP A 436 -5.63 4.49 -13.20
C ASP A 436 -5.74 5.83 -12.48
N GLU A 437 -6.64 5.91 -11.48
CA GLU A 437 -6.92 7.14 -10.74
C GLU A 437 -5.71 7.67 -9.96
N SER A 438 -4.74 6.82 -9.59
CA SER A 438 -3.53 7.26 -8.87
C SER A 438 -2.61 8.14 -9.73
N ARG A 439 -2.80 8.11 -11.04
CA ARG A 439 -2.06 8.91 -12.03
C ARG A 439 -2.82 10.14 -12.49
N LEU A 440 -4.05 10.32 -12.00
CA LEU A 440 -4.91 11.44 -12.34
C LEU A 440 -4.97 12.42 -11.18
N ASN A 441 -5.33 13.66 -11.46
CA ASN A 441 -5.66 14.60 -10.41
C ASN A 441 -7.06 14.32 -9.85
N TRP A 442 -7.42 15.03 -8.78
CA TRP A 442 -8.62 14.80 -7.97
C TRP A 442 -9.96 14.88 -8.73
N ASP A 443 -10.00 15.52 -9.90
CA ASP A 443 -11.19 15.63 -10.76
C ASP A 443 -11.01 14.97 -12.14
N HIS A 444 -9.90 14.27 -12.39
CA HIS A 444 -9.60 13.59 -13.66
C HIS A 444 -9.47 14.50 -14.90
N THR A 445 -9.18 15.79 -14.72
CA THR A 445 -8.88 16.74 -15.80
C THR A 445 -7.39 16.84 -16.16
N ALA A 446 -6.52 16.16 -15.40
CA ALA A 446 -5.09 16.12 -15.66
C ALA A 446 -4.48 14.73 -15.39
N LEU A 447 -3.45 14.40 -16.17
CA LEU A 447 -2.67 13.18 -16.09
C LEU A 447 -1.22 13.49 -15.69
N ASN A 448 -0.73 12.82 -14.64
CA ASN A 448 0.66 12.92 -14.19
C ASN A 448 1.56 12.01 -15.03
N LEU A 449 2.26 12.59 -16.00
CA LEU A 449 3.20 11.87 -16.85
C LEU A 449 4.49 11.49 -16.12
N ALA A 450 4.87 12.20 -15.05
CA ALA A 450 6.06 11.84 -14.27
C ALA A 450 5.92 10.46 -13.60
N SER A 451 4.70 9.97 -13.37
CA SER A 451 4.43 8.62 -12.83
C SER A 451 4.81 7.46 -13.77
N PHE A 452 5.21 7.74 -15.00
CA PHE A 452 5.56 6.73 -16.02
C PHE A 452 7.06 6.65 -16.31
N ASP A 453 7.91 7.30 -15.49
CA ASP A 453 9.35 7.49 -15.70
C ASP A 453 9.69 8.31 -16.97
N ALA A 454 10.97 8.38 -17.34
CA ALA A 454 11.42 9.02 -18.57
C ALA A 454 11.24 8.11 -19.79
N GLY A 455 10.80 8.68 -20.92
CA GLY A 455 10.48 7.90 -22.11
C GLY A 455 9.58 8.65 -23.10
N THR A 456 9.17 7.96 -24.15
CA THR A 456 8.21 8.47 -25.13
C THR A 456 6.84 7.85 -24.90
N TYR A 457 5.84 8.70 -24.75
CA TYR A 457 4.47 8.35 -24.39
C TYR A 457 3.49 8.84 -25.44
N LYS A 458 2.67 7.94 -25.97
CA LYS A 458 1.48 8.32 -26.74
C LYS A 458 0.34 8.56 -25.78
N VAL A 459 -0.04 9.81 -25.60
CA VAL A 459 -1.07 10.23 -24.67
C VAL A 459 -2.37 10.46 -25.43
N LYS A 460 -3.48 9.99 -24.86
CA LYS A 460 -4.83 10.21 -25.37
C LYS A 460 -5.74 10.67 -24.24
N TYR A 461 -6.64 11.57 -24.58
CA TYR A 461 -7.70 12.08 -23.73
C TYR A 461 -9.03 11.99 -24.48
N ILE A 462 -10.08 11.56 -23.79
CA ILE A 462 -11.46 11.57 -24.28
C ILE A 462 -12.34 12.09 -23.14
N SER A 463 -13.06 13.19 -23.33
CA SER A 463 -13.97 13.70 -22.29
C SER A 463 -15.06 12.67 -21.98
N LYS A 464 -15.35 12.49 -20.69
CA LYS A 464 -16.46 11.64 -20.23
C LYS A 464 -17.83 12.26 -20.52
N GLN A 465 -17.87 13.59 -20.72
CA GLN A 465 -19.11 14.34 -20.95
C GLN A 465 -19.43 14.46 -22.44
N ASP A 466 -18.42 14.78 -23.26
CA ASP A 466 -18.55 14.87 -24.72
C ASP A 466 -17.41 14.10 -25.42
N PRO A 467 -17.64 12.87 -25.90
CA PRO A 467 -16.63 12.09 -26.60
C PRO A 467 -16.04 12.73 -27.87
N ALA A 468 -16.66 13.79 -28.41
CA ALA A 468 -16.08 14.58 -29.51
C ALA A 468 -14.90 15.46 -29.04
N LEU A 469 -14.87 15.85 -27.76
CA LEU A 469 -13.75 16.53 -27.12
C LEU A 469 -12.68 15.51 -26.75
N GLN A 470 -11.81 15.24 -27.72
CA GLN A 470 -10.68 14.34 -27.57
C GLN A 470 -9.38 15.05 -27.95
N TRP A 471 -8.28 14.54 -27.41
CA TRP A 471 -6.94 14.99 -27.74
C TRP A 471 -5.98 13.80 -27.83
N CYS A 472 -5.05 13.84 -28.79
CA CYS A 472 -3.91 12.92 -28.82
C CYS A 472 -2.61 13.60 -29.18
N GLY A 473 -1.53 13.13 -28.57
CA GLY A 473 -0.20 13.60 -28.87
C GLY A 473 0.85 12.60 -28.44
N SER A 474 2.08 12.85 -28.87
CA SER A 474 3.24 12.12 -28.40
C SER A 474 4.10 13.05 -27.55
N VAL A 475 4.34 12.67 -26.30
CA VAL A 475 5.17 13.43 -25.36
C VAL A 475 6.41 12.60 -25.03
N ARG A 476 7.59 13.17 -25.18
CA ARG A 476 8.86 12.56 -24.76
C ARG A 476 9.37 13.28 -23.52
N ILE A 477 9.36 12.58 -22.40
CA ILE A 477 10.01 13.00 -21.17
C ILE A 477 11.47 12.59 -21.27
N ILE A 478 12.34 13.59 -21.31
CA ILE A 478 13.78 13.42 -21.25
C ILE A 478 14.18 13.80 -19.84
N GLU A 479 14.49 12.80 -19.01
CA GLU A 479 15.21 13.05 -17.77
C GLU A 479 16.57 13.60 -18.18
N ASP A 480 16.76 14.89 -17.91
CA ASP A 480 18.04 15.52 -18.08
C ASP A 480 18.96 14.76 -17.13
N LYS A 481 19.97 14.06 -17.69
CA LYS A 481 21.04 13.53 -16.85
C LYS A 481 21.47 14.68 -15.95
N PRO A 482 21.69 14.44 -14.64
CA PRO A 482 22.38 15.45 -13.85
C PRO A 482 23.58 15.88 -14.69
N PRO A 483 23.80 17.19 -14.90
CA PRO A 483 24.90 17.65 -15.73
C PRO A 483 26.10 16.82 -15.31
N ILE A 484 26.78 16.18 -16.29
CA ILE A 484 27.97 15.36 -16.08
C ILE A 484 28.71 16.02 -14.93
N GLN A 485 28.90 15.32 -13.80
CA GLN A 485 29.62 15.87 -12.64
C GLN A 485 30.72 16.72 -13.21
N SER A 486 30.62 18.04 -13.04
CA SER A 486 31.60 18.93 -13.66
C SER A 486 32.95 18.36 -13.25
N ALA A 487 33.82 18.12 -14.23
CA ALA A 487 35.18 17.79 -13.88
C ALA A 487 35.63 18.89 -12.89
N PRO A 488 36.40 18.56 -11.83
CA PRO A 488 36.88 19.54 -10.86
C PRO A 488 37.85 20.50 -11.55
N SER A 489 37.29 21.37 -12.37
CA SER A 489 37.93 22.24 -13.35
C SER A 489 36.95 23.35 -13.68
N CYS A 490 37.49 24.54 -13.85
CA CYS A 490 36.73 25.66 -14.37
C CYS A 490 36.43 25.44 -15.85
N GLU A 491 35.18 25.62 -16.24
CA GLU A 491 34.77 25.59 -17.63
C GLU A 491 35.39 26.79 -18.36
N ALA A 492 35.56 26.63 -19.68
CA ALA A 492 35.98 27.72 -20.52
C ALA A 492 34.92 28.85 -20.41
N GLY A 493 35.35 30.06 -20.02
CA GLY A 493 34.45 31.20 -19.85
C GLY A 493 33.99 31.47 -18.41
N GLU A 494 34.38 30.66 -17.43
CA GLU A 494 34.14 30.96 -15.99
C GLU A 494 35.38 31.57 -15.31
N SER A 495 36.46 31.76 -16.05
CA SER A 495 37.61 32.55 -15.61
C SER A 495 38.04 33.52 -16.71
N GLY A 496 38.49 34.69 -16.28
CA GLY A 496 39.13 35.71 -17.11
C GLY A 496 40.61 35.86 -16.75
N PRO A 497 41.45 36.30 -17.69
CA PRO A 497 42.83 36.62 -17.36
C PRO A 497 42.89 37.76 -16.34
N ALA A 498 43.69 37.60 -15.30
CA ALA A 498 43.96 38.69 -14.36
C ALA A 498 44.67 39.85 -15.11
N PRO A 499 44.32 41.11 -14.83
CA PRO A 499 44.99 42.26 -15.44
C PRO A 499 46.42 42.39 -14.93
N ASP A 500 47.34 42.69 -15.84
CA ASP A 500 48.66 43.22 -15.51
C ASP A 500 48.49 44.66 -15.04
N LEU A 501 48.94 45.03 -13.85
CA LEU A 501 48.73 46.37 -13.29
C LEU A 501 49.74 47.39 -13.83
N LEU A 502 49.55 47.81 -15.08
CA LEU A 502 50.34 48.89 -15.68
C LEU A 502 49.93 50.25 -15.08
N PRO A 503 50.87 51.18 -14.87
CA PRO A 503 50.60 52.43 -14.17
C PRO A 503 49.61 53.32 -14.92
N LEU A 504 48.72 53.98 -14.18
CA LEU A 504 47.86 55.04 -14.73
C LEU A 504 48.75 56.23 -15.12
N ARG A 505 48.53 56.76 -16.33
CA ARG A 505 49.22 57.98 -16.80
C ARG A 505 48.21 59.05 -17.16
N LEU A 506 48.51 60.26 -16.75
CA LEU A 506 47.68 61.42 -17.00
C LEU A 506 48.50 62.46 -17.74
N THR A 507 48.19 62.68 -19.01
CA THR A 507 48.96 63.57 -19.89
C THR A 507 48.19 64.88 -20.09
N ALA A 508 48.85 66.01 -19.87
CA ALA A 508 48.28 67.34 -20.07
C ALA A 508 48.20 67.74 -21.55
N LYS A 509 47.52 68.86 -21.84
CA LYS A 509 47.27 69.35 -23.21
C LYS A 509 48.56 69.60 -24.01
N ASN A 510 49.61 70.01 -23.32
CA ASN A 510 50.96 70.27 -23.85
C ASN A 510 51.81 69.00 -24.01
N GLY A 511 51.31 67.81 -23.65
CA GLY A 511 52.03 66.54 -23.73
C GLY A 511 52.87 66.20 -22.50
N THR A 512 52.88 67.01 -21.44
CA THR A 512 53.60 66.64 -20.20
C THR A 512 52.79 65.65 -19.37
N ASP A 513 53.43 64.57 -18.95
CA ASP A 513 52.86 63.59 -18.02
C ASP A 513 52.87 64.14 -16.58
N LEU A 514 51.75 63.99 -15.90
CA LEU A 514 51.60 64.29 -14.49
C LEU A 514 52.13 63.13 -13.65
N VAL A 515 52.79 63.47 -12.55
CA VAL A 515 53.37 62.50 -11.62
C VAL A 515 52.33 62.13 -10.56
N ASP A 516 52.17 60.82 -10.33
CA ASP A 516 51.34 60.31 -9.23
C ASP A 516 51.95 60.68 -7.87
N GLY A 517 51.12 61.20 -6.96
CA GLY A 517 51.53 61.85 -5.72
C GLY A 517 52.24 63.20 -5.93
N GLY A 518 52.34 63.69 -7.17
CA GLY A 518 52.97 64.96 -7.50
C GLY A 518 52.13 66.17 -7.09
N THR A 519 52.81 67.29 -6.82
CA THR A 519 52.18 68.59 -6.57
C THR A 519 52.65 69.61 -7.60
N ILE A 520 51.71 70.35 -8.16
CA ILE A 520 51.91 71.42 -9.13
C ILE A 520 51.52 72.73 -8.44
N THR A 521 52.41 73.69 -8.39
CA THR A 521 52.11 75.02 -7.86
C THR A 521 51.78 75.95 -9.00
N ILE A 522 50.60 76.58 -8.95
CA ILE A 522 50.13 77.54 -9.94
C ILE A 522 50.05 78.91 -9.28
N SER A 523 50.77 79.88 -9.85
CA SER A 523 50.82 81.25 -9.33
C SER A 523 49.96 82.22 -10.14
N ASP A 524 49.63 81.87 -11.39
CA ASP A 524 48.75 82.62 -12.27
C ASP A 524 47.60 81.71 -12.73
N PRO A 525 46.32 82.07 -12.51
CA PRO A 525 45.17 81.31 -12.98
C PRO A 525 45.22 80.94 -14.47
N ASP A 526 45.87 81.73 -15.33
CA ASP A 526 46.01 81.42 -16.76
C ASP A 526 46.84 80.14 -17.02
N GLU A 527 47.72 79.74 -16.08
CA GLU A 527 48.48 78.48 -16.16
C GLU A 527 47.57 77.24 -16.05
N LEU A 528 46.33 77.39 -15.56
CA LEU A 528 45.35 76.30 -15.51
C LEU A 528 44.95 75.79 -16.91
N GLU A 529 45.12 76.61 -17.95
CA GLU A 529 44.82 76.23 -19.34
C GLU A 529 45.62 75.01 -19.81
N ALA A 530 46.80 74.74 -19.24
CA ALA A 530 47.57 73.52 -19.53
C ALA A 530 46.80 72.23 -19.14
N TYR A 531 45.88 72.33 -18.18
CA TYR A 531 45.09 71.24 -17.62
C TYR A 531 43.62 71.26 -18.08
N SER A 532 43.31 72.01 -19.13
CA SER A 532 41.96 72.11 -19.71
C SER A 532 41.56 70.88 -20.54
N ALA A 533 42.50 70.01 -20.91
CA ALA A 533 42.29 68.83 -21.74
C ALA A 533 43.22 67.66 -21.36
N LEU A 534 43.16 67.21 -20.10
CA LEU A 534 43.91 66.05 -19.62
C LEU A 534 43.44 64.78 -20.33
N ARG A 535 44.35 63.83 -20.59
CA ARG A 535 44.06 62.50 -21.18
C ARG A 535 44.52 61.38 -20.26
N LEU A 536 43.68 60.37 -20.06
CA LEU A 536 43.99 59.20 -19.25
C LEU A 536 44.48 58.06 -20.12
N THR A 537 45.62 57.48 -19.76
CA THR A 537 46.10 56.20 -20.30
C THR A 537 46.09 55.18 -19.17
N ALA A 538 45.36 54.09 -19.38
CA ALA A 538 45.14 53.05 -18.39
C ALA A 538 44.88 51.71 -19.07
N ASN A 539 45.01 50.63 -18.30
CA ASN A 539 44.49 49.34 -18.74
C ASN A 539 42.98 49.41 -18.85
N HIS A 540 42.40 48.90 -19.91
CA HIS A 540 40.95 48.85 -20.08
C HIS A 540 40.57 47.62 -20.88
N VAL A 541 39.29 47.30 -20.88
CA VAL A 541 38.76 46.18 -21.64
C VAL A 541 38.42 46.63 -23.06
N GLU A 542 38.83 45.86 -24.06
CA GLU A 542 38.45 46.06 -25.46
C GLU A 542 37.79 44.81 -26.05
N LYS A 543 36.81 45.02 -26.94
CA LYS A 543 36.06 43.92 -27.60
C LYS A 543 36.53 43.72 -29.03
N TYR A 544 37.13 42.56 -29.30
CA TYR A 544 37.64 42.16 -30.61
C TYR A 544 36.63 41.37 -31.45
N GLY A 545 35.44 41.12 -30.92
CA GLY A 545 34.36 40.41 -31.61
C GLY A 545 33.66 39.44 -30.68
N THR A 546 33.46 38.22 -31.17
CA THR A 546 32.89 37.14 -30.38
C THR A 546 33.69 35.86 -30.56
N LYS A 547 33.80 35.06 -29.50
CA LYS A 547 34.42 33.73 -29.52
C LYS A 547 33.38 32.68 -29.18
N ARG A 548 33.51 31.51 -29.81
CA ARG A 548 32.67 30.34 -29.52
C ARG A 548 33.33 29.51 -28.43
N ILE A 549 32.59 29.27 -27.36
CA ILE A 549 33.00 28.40 -26.26
C ILE A 549 32.18 27.11 -26.34
N LYS A 550 32.86 25.97 -26.30
CA LYS A 550 32.22 24.66 -26.23
C LYS A 550 31.67 24.44 -24.82
N LYS A 551 30.41 24.05 -24.73
CA LYS A 551 29.75 23.65 -23.48
C LYS A 551 29.41 22.16 -23.56
N GLY A 552 29.95 21.36 -22.64
CA GLY A 552 29.69 19.93 -22.56
C GLY A 552 30.87 19.04 -22.97
N SER A 553 30.65 17.72 -22.89
CA SER A 553 31.65 16.68 -23.18
C SER A 553 31.91 16.53 -24.68
N ASP A 554 32.87 15.67 -25.07
CA ASP A 554 33.17 15.40 -26.49
C ASP A 554 31.98 14.86 -27.31
N SER A 555 30.98 14.29 -26.64
CA SER A 555 29.72 13.86 -27.25
C SER A 555 28.66 14.96 -27.37
N ASP A 556 28.78 16.07 -26.64
CA ASP A 556 27.82 17.17 -26.64
C ASP A 556 28.43 18.41 -27.32
N ARG A 557 27.99 18.69 -28.55
CA ARG A 557 28.53 19.77 -29.39
C ARG A 557 27.75 21.07 -29.24
N ARG A 558 27.31 21.40 -28.03
CA ARG A 558 26.72 22.71 -27.74
C ARG A 558 27.82 23.76 -27.67
N TYR A 559 27.60 24.88 -28.34
CA TYR A 559 28.48 26.04 -28.30
C TYR A 559 27.66 27.26 -27.93
N TYR A 560 28.22 28.13 -27.11
CA TYR A 560 27.68 29.46 -26.92
C TYR A 560 28.71 30.50 -27.34
N THR A 561 28.20 31.64 -27.78
CA THR A 561 29.00 32.73 -28.31
C THR A 561 29.10 33.80 -27.22
N VAL A 562 30.32 34.11 -26.79
CA VAL A 562 30.59 35.19 -25.83
C VAL A 562 31.42 36.28 -26.49
N PRO A 563 31.44 37.51 -25.94
CA PRO A 563 32.37 38.54 -26.37
C PRO A 563 33.83 38.06 -26.26
N ASP A 564 34.63 38.29 -27.31
CA ASP A 564 36.09 38.16 -27.18
C ASP A 564 36.65 39.48 -26.67
N VAL A 565 36.92 39.52 -25.37
CA VAL A 565 37.43 40.70 -24.67
C VAL A 565 38.85 40.48 -24.19
N ARG A 566 39.67 41.54 -24.23
CA ARG A 566 41.08 41.51 -23.82
C ARG A 566 41.44 42.77 -23.04
N TRP A 567 42.47 42.64 -22.20
CA TRP A 567 43.10 43.79 -21.55
C TRP A 567 43.99 44.50 -22.55
N GLU A 568 43.77 45.80 -22.71
CA GLU A 568 44.58 46.68 -23.53
C GLU A 568 45.08 47.85 -22.69
N TYR A 569 46.31 48.31 -22.94
CA TYR A 569 46.87 49.49 -22.31
C TYR A 569 46.92 50.64 -23.32
N GLY A 570 46.10 51.66 -23.09
CA GLY A 570 45.96 52.76 -24.04
C GLY A 570 45.14 53.91 -23.49
N GLN A 571 44.86 54.89 -24.35
CA GLN A 571 44.01 56.01 -23.98
C GLN A 571 42.60 55.51 -23.67
N THR A 572 42.05 55.90 -22.53
CA THR A 572 40.69 55.56 -22.11
C THR A 572 39.95 56.80 -21.62
N ASN A 573 38.63 56.74 -21.66
CA ASN A 573 37.77 57.88 -21.31
C ASN A 573 37.61 57.99 -19.79
N PHE A 574 37.59 59.22 -19.29
CA PHE A 574 37.27 59.50 -17.89
C PHE A 574 35.80 59.16 -17.59
N GLY A 575 35.51 58.55 -16.44
CA GLY A 575 34.14 58.18 -16.04
C GLY A 575 33.54 57.03 -16.87
N LYS A 576 34.37 56.27 -17.59
CA LYS A 576 33.90 55.17 -18.44
C LYS A 576 33.83 53.88 -17.64
N LYS A 577 32.71 53.17 -17.77
CA LYS A 577 32.56 51.77 -17.37
C LYS A 577 32.48 50.91 -18.63
N ILE A 578 33.38 49.95 -18.77
CA ILE A 578 33.40 49.00 -19.89
C ILE A 578 32.98 47.63 -19.37
N TYR A 579 31.79 47.22 -19.81
CA TYR A 579 31.18 45.94 -19.47
C TYR A 579 30.54 45.37 -20.73
N TYR A 580 30.77 44.09 -20.99
CA TYR A 580 30.11 43.35 -22.05
C TYR A 580 29.39 42.17 -21.44
N ASP A 581 28.13 41.97 -21.81
CA ASP A 581 27.34 40.87 -21.28
C ASP A 581 27.98 39.52 -21.65
N GLY A 582 28.17 38.65 -20.65
CA GLY A 582 28.88 37.38 -20.78
C GLY A 582 30.41 37.47 -20.90
N ALA A 583 31.03 38.64 -20.74
CA ALA A 583 32.49 38.76 -20.62
C ALA A 583 33.00 38.35 -19.23
N THR A 584 34.29 38.03 -19.14
CA THR A 584 34.96 37.62 -17.89
C THR A 584 35.89 38.69 -17.31
N ILE A 585 35.98 39.85 -17.95
CA ILE A 585 36.81 40.99 -17.51
C ILE A 585 36.06 42.31 -17.73
N PHE A 586 36.28 43.28 -16.85
CA PHE A 586 35.59 44.57 -16.79
C PHE A 586 36.53 45.67 -16.28
N SER A 587 36.35 46.90 -16.74
CA SER A 587 37.12 48.04 -16.24
C SER A 587 36.25 49.25 -16.03
N ASP A 588 36.48 50.00 -14.97
CA ASP A 588 35.84 51.28 -14.77
C ASP A 588 36.74 52.29 -14.05
N ASN A 589 36.58 53.57 -14.36
CA ASN A 589 37.30 54.64 -13.68
C ASN A 589 36.36 55.71 -13.13
N ARG A 590 36.58 56.06 -11.87
CA ARG A 590 35.97 57.18 -11.18
C ARG A 590 36.97 58.31 -11.04
N VAL A 591 36.50 59.53 -11.26
CA VAL A 591 37.32 60.74 -11.13
C VAL A 591 36.71 61.64 -10.08
N GLU A 592 37.50 62.08 -9.12
CA GLU A 592 37.09 62.99 -8.06
C GLU A 592 38.06 64.17 -8.02
N LEU A 593 37.51 65.38 -7.86
CA LEU A 593 38.29 66.56 -7.51
C LEU A 593 37.95 66.96 -6.09
N LEU A 594 38.97 67.02 -5.25
CA LEU A 594 38.86 67.39 -3.85
C LEU A 594 39.45 68.78 -3.64
N PHE A 595 38.76 69.67 -2.94
CA PHE A 595 39.30 70.94 -2.46
C PHE A 595 39.53 70.85 -0.95
N ASN A 596 40.78 71.03 -0.51
CA ASN A 596 41.18 70.91 0.90
C ASN A 596 40.62 69.62 1.57
N GLY A 597 40.65 68.50 0.84
CA GLY A 597 40.18 67.20 1.33
C GLY A 597 38.68 66.91 1.15
N THR A 598 37.88 67.87 0.69
CA THR A 598 36.43 67.67 0.43
C THR A 598 36.17 67.49 -1.05
N VAL A 599 35.45 66.43 -1.46
CA VAL A 599 35.05 66.23 -2.86
C VAL A 599 34.13 67.37 -3.30
N ILE A 600 34.53 68.13 -4.33
CA ILE A 600 33.76 69.25 -4.90
C ILE A 600 33.18 68.90 -6.28
N GLN A 601 33.76 67.93 -6.98
CA GLN A 601 33.27 67.46 -8.27
C GLN A 601 33.62 65.98 -8.43
N GLU A 602 32.70 65.21 -9.00
CA GLU A 602 32.87 63.78 -9.26
C GLU A 602 32.38 63.44 -10.66
N MET A 603 33.04 62.48 -11.29
CA MET A 603 32.58 61.77 -12.48
C MET A 603 32.46 60.29 -12.14
N THR A 604 31.21 59.84 -11.99
CA THR A 604 30.90 58.43 -11.70
C THR A 604 30.99 57.58 -12.96
N PRO A 605 31.46 56.33 -12.87
CA PRO A 605 31.56 55.45 -14.03
C PRO A 605 30.18 55.13 -14.65
N ARG A 606 30.07 55.21 -15.99
CA ARG A 606 28.84 54.90 -16.74
C ARG A 606 29.12 54.06 -18.00
N LEU A 607 28.17 53.18 -18.36
CA LEU A 607 28.27 52.29 -19.55
C LEU A 607 28.29 53.10 -20.85
N ASP A 608 27.30 53.96 -21.05
CA ASP A 608 27.15 54.81 -22.25
C ASP A 608 27.68 56.24 -22.04
N GLY A 609 28.66 56.40 -21.15
CA GLY A 609 29.19 57.70 -20.77
C GLY A 609 30.71 57.72 -20.67
N GLY A 610 31.26 58.93 -20.63
CA GLY A 610 32.67 59.18 -20.42
C GLY A 610 33.14 60.39 -21.21
N SER A 611 34.27 60.97 -20.82
CA SER A 611 34.88 62.07 -21.54
C SER A 611 36.28 61.70 -22.02
N ASP A 612 36.56 61.93 -23.30
CA ASP A 612 37.88 61.68 -23.88
C ASP A 612 38.97 62.59 -23.27
N THR A 613 38.55 63.71 -22.68
CA THR A 613 39.43 64.65 -21.98
C THR A 613 38.80 65.17 -20.70
N LEU A 614 39.60 65.43 -19.67
CA LEU A 614 39.15 66.07 -18.44
C LEU A 614 39.58 67.54 -18.43
N ASN A 615 38.61 68.44 -18.26
CA ASN A 615 38.87 69.87 -18.12
C ASN A 615 38.92 70.25 -16.64
N LEU A 616 40.12 70.18 -16.07
CA LEU A 616 40.35 70.44 -14.65
C LEU A 616 40.20 71.93 -14.31
N GLN A 617 40.63 72.82 -15.22
CA GLN A 617 40.43 74.26 -15.10
C GLN A 617 38.95 74.60 -14.86
N LYS A 618 38.05 74.11 -15.71
CA LYS A 618 36.61 74.37 -15.59
C LYS A 618 36.03 73.84 -14.28
N TRP A 619 36.55 72.72 -13.78
CA TRP A 619 36.15 72.18 -12.47
C TRP A 619 36.61 73.06 -11.31
N ILE A 620 37.81 73.65 -11.41
CA ILE A 620 38.35 74.60 -10.43
C ILE A 620 37.60 75.95 -10.48
N GLU A 621 37.31 76.47 -11.68
CA GLU A 621 36.55 77.70 -11.92
C GLU A 621 35.12 77.62 -11.36
N ARG A 622 34.48 76.44 -11.44
CA ARG A 622 33.17 76.19 -10.82
C ARG A 622 33.19 76.30 -9.29
N ASN A 623 34.36 76.22 -8.67
CA ASN A 623 34.56 76.48 -7.25
C ASN A 623 35.10 77.91 -7.00
N ASP A 624 34.75 78.86 -7.87
CA ASP A 624 35.14 80.27 -7.82
C ASP A 624 36.67 80.51 -7.85
N SER A 625 37.45 79.54 -8.37
CA SER A 625 38.92 79.59 -8.37
C SER A 625 39.53 79.92 -7.00
N LYS A 626 38.92 79.41 -5.92
CA LYS A 626 39.37 79.64 -4.55
C LYS A 626 40.82 79.19 -4.35
N PRO A 627 41.72 80.04 -3.82
CA PRO A 627 43.08 79.64 -3.48
C PRO A 627 43.08 78.48 -2.48
N GLY A 628 43.95 77.50 -2.70
CA GLY A 628 44.03 76.28 -1.89
C GLY A 628 44.51 75.07 -2.69
N THR A 629 44.38 73.88 -2.10
CA THR A 629 44.86 72.63 -2.71
C THR A 629 43.69 71.87 -3.34
N TYR A 630 43.75 71.73 -4.65
CA TYR A 630 42.86 70.88 -5.44
C TYR A 630 43.55 69.55 -5.72
N THR A 631 42.99 68.43 -5.26
CA THR A 631 43.53 67.09 -5.51
C THR A 631 42.64 66.36 -6.49
N LEU A 632 43.18 66.04 -7.65
CA LEU A 632 42.56 65.14 -8.60
C LEU A 632 42.89 63.70 -8.19
N ARG A 633 41.86 62.91 -7.93
CA ARG A 633 41.96 61.48 -7.62
C ARG A 633 41.23 60.68 -8.68
N ILE A 634 41.95 59.78 -9.34
CA ILE A 634 41.41 58.82 -10.29
C ILE A 634 41.50 57.45 -9.64
N THR A 635 40.35 56.82 -9.41
CA THR A 635 40.27 55.43 -8.95
C THR A 635 39.89 54.58 -10.15
N HIS A 636 40.72 53.60 -10.48
CA HIS A 636 40.54 52.71 -11.63
C HIS A 636 40.43 51.28 -11.17
N ASP A 637 39.25 50.69 -11.36
CA ASP A 637 38.93 49.33 -10.94
C ASP A 637 38.99 48.39 -12.13
N LEU A 638 39.87 47.40 -12.03
CA LEU A 638 40.07 46.34 -13.03
C LEU A 638 39.53 45.04 -12.44
N SER A 639 38.40 44.58 -12.93
CA SER A 639 37.70 43.40 -12.42
C SER A 639 37.83 42.23 -13.39
N TYR A 640 38.05 41.03 -12.87
CA TYR A 640 38.03 39.78 -13.63
C TYR A 640 37.30 38.69 -12.85
N VAL A 641 36.69 37.76 -13.56
CA VAL A 641 36.08 36.57 -12.96
C VAL A 641 37.19 35.56 -12.69
N ASP A 642 37.29 35.14 -11.44
CA ASP A 642 38.19 34.08 -10.97
C ASP A 642 37.37 32.86 -10.60
N CYS A 643 37.90 31.67 -10.85
CA CYS A 643 37.25 30.40 -10.54
C CYS A 643 38.24 29.49 -9.83
N ASP A 644 37.88 29.09 -8.60
CA ASP A 644 38.63 28.17 -7.77
C ASP A 644 37.81 26.89 -7.56
N VAL A 645 38.50 25.74 -7.51
CA VAL A 645 37.88 24.43 -7.30
C VAL A 645 38.51 23.77 -6.09
N ARG A 646 37.71 23.57 -5.04
CA ARG A 646 38.13 22.92 -3.79
C ARG A 646 37.59 21.51 -3.74
N GLN A 647 38.49 20.53 -3.64
CA GLN A 647 38.08 19.13 -3.48
C GLN A 647 37.87 18.77 -2.00
N HIS A 648 36.75 18.11 -1.72
CA HIS A 648 36.39 17.56 -0.42
C HIS A 648 35.97 16.10 -0.58
N GLY A 649 36.94 15.18 -0.50
CA GLY A 649 36.69 13.74 -0.68
C GLY A 649 36.24 13.40 -2.10
N ASN A 650 35.02 12.86 -2.24
CA ASN A 650 34.40 12.53 -3.53
C ASN A 650 33.56 13.68 -4.11
N ALA A 651 33.57 14.85 -3.48
CA ALA A 651 32.88 16.06 -3.93
C ALA A 651 33.88 17.19 -4.21
N TYR A 652 33.48 18.18 -5.00
CA TYR A 652 34.20 19.43 -5.14
C TYR A 652 33.22 20.60 -5.03
N GLU A 653 33.71 21.71 -4.50
CA GLU A 653 33.03 23.00 -4.48
C GLU A 653 33.74 23.92 -5.47
N LYS A 654 32.94 24.71 -6.19
CA LYS A 654 33.45 25.66 -7.18
C LYS A 654 33.06 27.06 -6.74
N ASP A 655 34.05 27.91 -6.53
CA ASP A 655 33.88 29.30 -6.13
C ASP A 655 34.21 30.19 -7.32
N VAL A 656 33.18 30.73 -7.97
CA VAL A 656 33.32 31.71 -9.06
C VAL A 656 33.02 33.08 -8.48
N LYS A 657 34.03 33.95 -8.48
CA LYS A 657 33.94 35.30 -7.89
C LYS A 657 34.54 36.35 -8.79
N THR A 658 34.03 37.56 -8.70
CA THR A 658 34.67 38.72 -9.33
C THR A 658 35.76 39.25 -8.40
N VAL A 659 36.99 39.26 -8.89
CA VAL A 659 38.14 39.86 -8.21
C VAL A 659 38.40 41.22 -8.82
N THR A 660 38.37 42.26 -8.00
CA THR A 660 38.68 43.64 -8.40
C THR A 660 40.06 44.02 -7.91
N LYS A 661 40.89 44.53 -8.83
CA LYS A 661 42.14 45.21 -8.49
C LYS A 661 41.98 46.70 -8.74
N THR A 662 42.17 47.47 -7.69
CA THR A 662 42.07 48.94 -7.73
C THR A 662 43.44 49.57 -7.92
N GLN A 663 43.56 50.48 -8.87
CA GLN A 663 44.67 51.41 -9.00
C GLN A 663 44.18 52.80 -8.67
N THR A 664 45.02 53.61 -8.04
CA THR A 664 44.68 55.01 -7.74
C THR A 664 45.81 55.89 -8.25
N PHE A 665 45.43 56.96 -8.93
CA PHE A 665 46.33 58.04 -9.32
C PHE A 665 45.87 59.32 -8.62
N THR A 666 46.80 60.03 -8.01
CA THR A 666 46.56 61.29 -7.33
C THR A 666 47.52 62.36 -7.79
N THR A 667 47.04 63.56 -8.05
CA THR A 667 47.90 64.72 -8.28
C THR A 667 47.24 65.96 -7.70
N SER A 668 48.04 66.85 -7.13
CA SER A 668 47.54 68.05 -6.45
C SER A 668 47.97 69.31 -7.19
N ILE A 669 47.05 70.26 -7.32
CA ILE A 669 47.29 71.61 -7.80
C ILE A 669 47.12 72.56 -6.61
N GLU A 670 48.20 73.25 -6.24
CA GLU A 670 48.19 74.32 -5.26
C GLU A 670 48.02 75.66 -5.98
N LEU A 671 46.83 76.25 -5.87
CA LEU A 671 46.52 77.56 -6.45
C LEU A 671 46.85 78.64 -5.42
N LYS A 672 47.86 79.47 -5.73
CA LYS A 672 48.28 80.58 -4.88
C LYS A 672 47.36 81.80 -5.08
N LYS A 673 47.41 82.70 -4.10
CA LYS A 673 46.66 83.97 -4.09
C LYS A 673 47.12 84.93 -5.16
#